data_AF-A0A971TQX7-F1
#
_entry.id   AF-A0A971TQX7-F1
#
_cell.length_a   1.000
_cell.length_b   1.000
_cell.length_c   1.000
_cell.angle_alpha   90.00
_cell.angle_beta   90.00
_cell.angle_gamma   90.00
#
_symmetry.space_group_name_H-M   'P 1'
#
loop_
_entity.id
_entity.type
_entity.pdbx_description
1 polymer ?
#
loop_
_entity_poly.entity_id
_entity_poly.type
_entity_poly.pdbx_seq_one_letter_code
_entity_poly.pdbx_strand_id
1 'polypeptide(L)'
;MPDEDPTHIQRKNEAVSNPFSTGGGGVRFEVQVMSAFATLMLADSFAPCLPCLPIRSIRLQARQAGYRIDDFVAHVSDANQTDMRRLLVQVKHGISFTQSDAEFRKTIAAAWRDFNNPAAFTRKKDAIAIIAEPLSATDVADTRRILEWVRSCDSPHEFFEKVRTTKFSSTAKREKLAAFRAHIDAAAGTPVNDDDVFEFLRHVHILGFDLDVCSGVMHALLHGIIGRQNTDNPAAIWARILEHVASFNPNAGTLTVDGFPDDVRAAFAPRRVEAIPASLASALPPKTTEDWNASEFAAALAVANLLGGWQEGSEADMSIVAALAPDQPSEWLRKMREVLQRPDSPLSYTNGTWTVKRRAALWSSLASRVFDATLSHLEECAKKVLTERDPMFELEPEQRFAAQVYGKVPTYSWALRNGLTETTALLGTNATQLSNCGLSAGEDTATVIIRGIFDQADWVLWASLGRLLPTLAEAAPNAFLNAVETALRQQSCPFDTIFAQERDVSTGGTYISGLLWALEALAWDEAYLVRVSVILAMLAARDPGGHWMNRPTNSLTSIFLPWFPQTCASIEKRAVAIRTVVQERQGVGWHLLMSLLPQQHSMSAGTYEPKWRSRLGSDAPPRPTTQEYWDQVSSYAQMAVELVRSDPGKLKELVDFFDSLPKPAFDEVLAFIESEDVISLPDEHRLPIWSALTSFVKKHRKYADADWALPAEIVDKIDHVAVKLTPYNPMVRHRILFVRNTRDLHDDDKDWRKSAERLAKRQVDAIEEILGINGVQGVIAFVKQVENPSQVGFALGQVNSVNATDDVLPELVLSFDPQLRQFVQGFIWAHWQREQWGWFDKLNTASWSRDQIAQALLHLPFKPETWQRADLLLGEGAKEYWARVPVHRYQQGDADYVAVDALLKHKRPRAALACLAARVDEKLRLDPNRAVEALLSATTSNEADPAIAAHDYAMVIKALQDEGVADKSKLMSVEWAYLGLLERSQVTDAKTLNATIATDPQCFCEIIRKVFRSDREMKDEQHPEPTEEERAFGQNAYRLLHGWSTVPGTDASGIVSAESLTSWIDAVKGSLGESGHLAVGLHKAGEVFIHATPGTDGLFMSHAVAGVLNREDMDELRRGYELAVYNSRGAHMVDPTGAPEKQLAATYSQRANAVENAGYHRLAVTLRSIADSYTRDAERIIARYGIERDDADT
;
A
#
# COMPACT_ATOMS: atom_id res chain seq x y z
N MET A 1 -20.15 -15.27 52.21
CA MET A 1 -21.59 -14.98 52.43
C MET A 1 -21.83 -13.56 52.00
N PRO A 2 -22.95 -13.27 51.32
CA PRO A 2 -23.49 -14.04 50.20
C PRO A 2 -23.85 -13.14 49.00
N ASP A 3 -24.38 -13.75 47.95
CA ASP A 3 -24.88 -13.13 46.71
C ASP A 3 -26.13 -12.25 46.91
N GLU A 4 -26.42 -11.38 45.92
CA GLU A 4 -27.79 -11.01 45.58
C GLU A 4 -27.92 -10.66 44.07
N ASP A 5 -29.03 -11.09 43.46
CA ASP A 5 -29.32 -11.12 42.01
C ASP A 5 -30.68 -10.43 41.72
N PRO A 6 -30.82 -9.63 40.65
CA PRO A 6 -32.13 -9.08 40.26
C PRO A 6 -32.59 -9.50 38.84
N THR A 7 -33.21 -10.69 38.77
CA THR A 7 -34.53 -10.95 38.13
C THR A 7 -34.87 -10.35 36.75
N HIS A 8 -35.07 -11.24 35.77
CA HIS A 8 -35.79 -10.97 34.51
C HIS A 8 -37.28 -10.61 34.71
N ILE A 9 -37.78 -9.62 33.95
CA ILE A 9 -39.22 -9.36 33.77
C ILE A 9 -39.68 -9.92 32.42
N GLN A 10 -40.62 -10.88 32.43
CA GLN A 10 -41.36 -11.29 31.23
C GLN A 10 -42.56 -10.35 31.01
N ARG A 11 -42.67 -9.74 29.83
CA ARG A 11 -43.91 -9.09 29.36
C ARG A 11 -44.64 -10.00 28.38
N LYS A 12 -45.97 -10.08 28.50
CA LYS A 12 -46.84 -10.80 27.55
C LYS A 12 -46.88 -10.05 26.20
N ASN A 13 -46.86 -10.81 25.11
CA ASN A 13 -47.05 -10.27 23.76
C ASN A 13 -48.53 -9.91 23.52
N GLU A 14 -48.83 -8.61 23.45
CA GLU A 14 -49.93 -8.11 22.64
C GLU A 14 -49.40 -7.88 21.21
N ALA A 15 -50.21 -8.16 20.20
CA ALA A 15 -49.81 -8.07 18.79
C ALA A 15 -49.76 -6.61 18.32
N VAL A 16 -48.64 -5.92 18.58
CA VAL A 16 -48.37 -4.58 18.06
C VAL A 16 -48.25 -4.64 16.53
N SER A 17 -49.06 -3.87 15.81
CA SER A 17 -48.97 -3.73 14.36
C SER A 17 -47.65 -3.10 13.92
N ASN A 18 -47.07 -3.60 12.83
CA ASN A 18 -45.78 -3.11 12.32
C ASN A 18 -45.84 -1.60 12.02
N PRO A 19 -44.95 -0.77 12.63
CA PRO A 19 -44.87 0.68 12.38
C PRO A 19 -44.87 1.07 10.89
N PHE A 20 -44.25 0.25 10.04
CA PHE A 20 -44.21 0.45 8.58
C PHE A 20 -45.61 0.44 7.93
N SER A 21 -46.48 -0.48 8.37
CA SER A 21 -47.84 -0.61 7.84
C SER A 21 -48.74 0.52 8.34
N THR A 22 -48.61 0.91 9.62
CA THR A 22 -49.33 2.06 10.18
C THR A 22 -48.82 3.42 9.66
N GLY A 23 -47.56 3.49 9.23
CA GLY A 23 -46.92 4.68 8.65
C GLY A 23 -47.10 4.83 7.14
N GLY A 24 -47.88 3.97 6.49
CA GLY A 24 -48.15 4.06 5.04
C GLY A 24 -46.98 3.68 4.13
N GLY A 25 -45.97 2.97 4.62
CA GLY A 25 -44.73 2.69 3.89
C GLY A 25 -44.93 2.02 2.52
N GLY A 26 -45.90 1.11 2.39
CA GLY A 26 -46.22 0.47 1.10
C GLY A 26 -46.71 1.46 0.03
N VAL A 27 -47.46 2.51 0.42
CA VAL A 27 -47.93 3.57 -0.49
C VAL A 27 -46.77 4.50 -0.88
N ARG A 28 -45.81 4.71 0.03
CA ARG A 28 -44.58 5.46 -0.26
C ARG A 28 -43.73 4.74 -1.32
N PHE A 29 -43.54 3.43 -1.17
CA PHE A 29 -42.83 2.61 -2.15
C PHE A 29 -43.50 2.64 -3.53
N GLU A 30 -44.83 2.49 -3.59
CA GLU A 30 -45.62 2.60 -4.82
C GLU A 30 -45.35 3.92 -5.55
N VAL A 31 -45.44 5.06 -4.85
CA VAL A 31 -45.17 6.39 -5.39
C VAL A 31 -43.71 6.54 -5.85
N GLN A 32 -42.73 5.97 -5.14
CA GLN A 32 -41.33 5.99 -5.56
C GLN A 32 -41.10 5.19 -6.85
N VAL A 33 -41.70 4.00 -6.98
CA VAL A 33 -41.62 3.19 -8.21
C VAL A 33 -42.26 3.92 -9.39
N MET A 34 -43.44 4.53 -9.21
CA MET A 34 -44.08 5.38 -10.22
C MET A 34 -43.18 6.56 -10.64
N SER A 35 -42.53 7.20 -9.66
CA SER A 35 -41.62 8.33 -9.88
C SER A 35 -40.35 7.93 -10.63
N ALA A 36 -39.86 6.70 -10.42
CA ALA A 36 -38.73 6.16 -11.16
C ALA A 36 -39.07 6.02 -12.67
N PHE A 37 -40.25 5.48 -13.00
CA PHE A 37 -40.72 5.42 -14.37
C PHE A 37 -40.99 6.81 -14.97
N ALA A 38 -41.50 7.75 -14.18
CA ALA A 38 -41.67 9.15 -14.63
C ALA A 38 -40.32 9.82 -14.93
N THR A 39 -39.27 9.53 -14.15
CA THR A 39 -37.90 10.03 -14.40
C THR A 39 -37.32 9.43 -15.69
N LEU A 40 -37.56 8.14 -15.95
CA LEU A 40 -37.20 7.52 -17.23
C LEU A 40 -37.93 8.16 -18.41
N MET A 41 -39.23 8.48 -18.26
CA MET A 41 -40.02 9.18 -19.28
C MET A 41 -39.51 10.60 -19.55
N LEU A 42 -39.17 11.37 -18.50
CA LEU A 42 -38.62 12.73 -18.63
C LEU A 42 -37.25 12.73 -19.33
N ALA A 43 -36.45 11.67 -19.15
CA ALA A 43 -35.15 11.50 -19.79
C ALA A 43 -35.20 10.87 -21.22
N ASP A 44 -36.38 10.76 -21.83
CA ASP A 44 -36.64 10.02 -23.10
C ASP A 44 -36.05 8.59 -23.10
N SER A 45 -36.11 7.94 -21.94
CA SER A 45 -35.51 6.63 -21.65
C SER A 45 -36.52 5.49 -21.70
N PHE A 46 -36.01 4.27 -21.58
CA PHE A 46 -36.72 3.03 -21.90
C PHE A 46 -37.37 2.38 -20.67
N ALA A 47 -38.53 1.76 -20.85
CA ALA A 47 -39.12 0.91 -19.82
C ALA A 47 -38.39 -0.45 -19.73
N PRO A 48 -38.17 -1.01 -18.54
CA PRO A 48 -37.71 -2.40 -18.40
C PRO A 48 -38.74 -3.39 -18.97
N CYS A 49 -38.30 -4.63 -19.21
CA CYS A 49 -39.10 -5.75 -19.73
C CYS A 49 -39.61 -5.63 -21.18
N LEU A 50 -39.54 -4.44 -21.80
CA LEU A 50 -39.83 -4.21 -23.21
C LEU A 50 -38.54 -3.91 -24.00
N PRO A 51 -38.56 -3.96 -25.35
CA PRO A 51 -37.47 -3.43 -26.17
C PRO A 51 -37.23 -1.93 -25.89
N CYS A 52 -36.07 -1.42 -26.31
CA CYS A 52 -35.63 -0.02 -26.11
C CYS A 52 -36.48 1.01 -26.89
N LEU A 53 -37.74 1.17 -26.48
CA LEU A 53 -38.71 2.14 -26.95
C LEU A 53 -38.96 3.15 -25.82
N PRO A 54 -38.81 4.47 -26.04
CA PRO A 54 -39.01 5.44 -24.99
C PRO A 54 -40.43 5.45 -24.43
N ILE A 55 -40.55 5.76 -23.14
CA ILE A 55 -41.85 5.95 -22.47
C ILE A 55 -42.49 7.25 -22.98
N ARG A 56 -43.76 7.19 -23.38
CA ARG A 56 -44.53 8.35 -23.87
C ARG A 56 -45.58 8.83 -22.89
N SER A 57 -46.18 7.92 -22.12
CA SER A 57 -47.11 8.26 -21.06
C SER A 57 -47.21 7.16 -20.00
N ILE A 58 -47.55 7.54 -18.78
CA ILE A 58 -47.76 6.62 -17.66
C ILE A 58 -49.14 6.90 -17.08
N ARG A 59 -50.03 5.91 -17.10
CA ARG A 59 -51.37 6.01 -16.50
C ARG A 59 -51.37 5.40 -15.11
N LEU A 60 -51.60 6.21 -14.08
CA LEU A 60 -51.72 5.78 -12.69
C LEU A 60 -53.14 5.29 -12.39
N GLN A 61 -53.30 4.39 -11.41
CA GLN A 61 -54.60 3.82 -10.99
C GLN A 61 -55.43 3.30 -12.18
N ALA A 62 -54.78 2.52 -13.04
CA ALA A 62 -55.26 2.07 -14.35
C ALA A 62 -56.57 1.27 -14.31
N ARG A 63 -56.99 0.79 -13.13
CA ARG A 63 -58.25 0.07 -12.91
C ARG A 63 -59.50 0.82 -13.39
N GLN A 64 -59.50 2.16 -13.36
CA GLN A 64 -60.60 2.97 -13.91
C GLN A 64 -60.66 2.93 -15.45
N ALA A 65 -59.53 2.68 -16.12
CA ALA A 65 -59.42 2.58 -17.57
C ALA A 65 -59.64 1.15 -18.12
N GLY A 66 -60.20 0.24 -17.32
CA GLY A 66 -60.58 -1.11 -17.74
C GLY A 66 -59.53 -2.21 -17.48
N TYR A 67 -58.37 -1.86 -16.91
CA TYR A 67 -57.34 -2.82 -16.50
C TYR A 67 -57.70 -3.50 -15.16
N ARG A 68 -57.10 -4.65 -14.86
CA ARG A 68 -57.25 -5.38 -13.59
C ARG A 68 -56.03 -5.22 -12.70
N ILE A 69 -54.84 -5.08 -13.27
CA ILE A 69 -53.68 -4.51 -12.60
C ILE A 69 -53.97 -3.03 -12.32
N ASP A 70 -53.89 -2.62 -11.05
CA ASP A 70 -54.32 -1.29 -10.61
C ASP A 70 -53.23 -0.22 -10.70
N ASP A 71 -52.01 -0.49 -10.25
CA ASP A 71 -51.06 0.56 -9.87
C ASP A 71 -50.71 1.51 -11.04
N PHE A 72 -50.08 1.01 -12.12
CA PHE A 72 -49.91 1.82 -13.34
C PHE A 72 -49.70 1.03 -14.63
N VAL A 73 -49.88 1.72 -15.77
CA VAL A 73 -49.55 1.23 -17.12
C VAL A 73 -48.66 2.25 -17.85
N ALA A 74 -47.45 1.83 -18.23
CA ALA A 74 -46.54 2.62 -19.05
C ALA A 74 -46.75 2.30 -20.54
N HIS A 75 -46.90 3.33 -21.36
CA HIS A 75 -47.02 3.22 -22.82
C HIS A 75 -45.69 3.64 -23.45
N VAL A 76 -45.12 2.77 -24.29
CA VAL A 76 -43.86 3.02 -25.00
C VAL A 76 -44.07 3.04 -26.51
N SER A 77 -43.26 3.82 -27.23
CA SER A 77 -43.27 3.86 -28.69
C SER A 77 -41.92 4.28 -29.27
N ASP A 78 -41.67 3.86 -30.51
CA ASP A 78 -40.67 4.48 -31.37
C ASP A 78 -41.02 5.95 -31.66
N ALA A 79 -40.06 6.70 -32.23
CA ALA A 79 -40.25 8.12 -32.56
C ALA A 79 -41.39 8.38 -33.57
N ASN A 80 -41.67 7.42 -34.47
CA ASN A 80 -42.72 7.54 -35.48
C ASN A 80 -44.09 6.98 -34.99
N GLN A 81 -44.18 6.50 -33.75
CA GLN A 81 -45.37 5.86 -33.15
C GLN A 81 -45.90 4.66 -33.97
N THR A 82 -45.01 3.94 -34.66
CA THR A 82 -45.34 2.76 -35.49
C THR A 82 -45.40 1.45 -34.69
N ASP A 83 -44.66 1.35 -33.57
CA ASP A 83 -44.68 0.19 -32.67
C ASP A 83 -45.06 0.60 -31.24
N MET A 84 -46.37 0.75 -31.00
CA MET A 84 -46.93 0.98 -29.67
C MET A 84 -46.94 -0.31 -28.83
N ARG A 85 -46.44 -0.25 -27.60
CA ARG A 85 -46.48 -1.34 -26.62
C ARG A 85 -46.83 -0.85 -25.21
N ARG A 86 -47.26 -1.76 -24.34
CA ARG A 86 -47.72 -1.49 -22.97
C ARG A 86 -46.96 -2.36 -21.96
N LEU A 87 -46.54 -1.74 -20.87
CA LEU A 87 -46.10 -2.44 -19.66
C LEU A 87 -47.14 -2.22 -18.57
N LEU A 88 -47.84 -3.28 -18.17
CA LEU A 88 -48.77 -3.26 -17.05
C LEU A 88 -47.97 -3.57 -15.78
N VAL A 89 -48.03 -2.70 -14.78
CA VAL A 89 -47.18 -2.80 -13.59
C VAL A 89 -48.03 -2.91 -12.32
N GLN A 90 -47.76 -3.96 -11.54
CA GLN A 90 -48.22 -4.08 -10.16
C GLN A 90 -47.02 -3.88 -9.22
N VAL A 91 -47.15 -3.02 -8.22
CA VAL A 91 -46.18 -2.76 -7.15
C VAL A 91 -46.66 -3.37 -5.84
N LYS A 92 -45.80 -4.12 -5.15
CA LYS A 92 -46.07 -4.70 -3.82
C LYS A 92 -44.77 -4.69 -3.03
N HIS A 93 -44.70 -3.92 -1.94
CA HIS A 93 -43.48 -3.84 -1.10
C HIS A 93 -42.90 -5.23 -0.81
N GLY A 94 -43.69 -6.12 -0.19
CA GLY A 94 -43.35 -7.54 -0.03
C GLY A 94 -44.38 -8.46 -0.67
N ILE A 95 -43.94 -9.54 -1.30
CA ILE A 95 -44.79 -10.55 -1.93
C ILE A 95 -44.11 -11.93 -1.88
N SER A 96 -44.81 -12.97 -1.42
CA SER A 96 -44.25 -14.33 -1.38
C SER A 96 -44.81 -15.17 -2.53
N PHE A 97 -43.95 -15.59 -3.46
CA PHE A 97 -44.32 -16.45 -4.58
C PHE A 97 -44.63 -17.89 -4.10
N THR A 98 -45.82 -18.11 -3.54
CA THR A 98 -46.26 -19.38 -2.92
C THR A 98 -47.76 -19.63 -3.16
N GLN A 99 -48.24 -20.86 -2.98
CA GLN A 99 -49.67 -21.18 -3.11
C GLN A 99 -50.54 -20.57 -2.00
N SER A 100 -49.98 -20.37 -0.80
CA SER A 100 -50.70 -19.81 0.34
C SER A 100 -50.88 -18.29 0.27
N ASP A 101 -49.95 -17.56 -0.36
CA ASP A 101 -49.97 -16.10 -0.42
C ASP A 101 -51.24 -15.56 -1.10
N ALA A 102 -51.90 -14.61 -0.43
CA ALA A 102 -53.16 -14.03 -0.85
C ALA A 102 -52.98 -12.79 -1.76
N GLU A 103 -51.88 -12.07 -1.67
CA GLU A 103 -51.57 -10.94 -2.56
C GLU A 103 -51.05 -11.45 -3.91
N PHE A 104 -50.16 -12.44 -3.91
CA PHE A 104 -49.70 -13.11 -5.13
C PHE A 104 -50.86 -13.72 -5.92
N ARG A 105 -51.82 -14.35 -5.23
CA ARG A 105 -53.08 -14.82 -5.83
C ARG A 105 -53.89 -13.71 -6.49
N LYS A 106 -54.03 -12.55 -5.85
CA LYS A 106 -54.75 -11.39 -6.41
C LYS A 106 -54.02 -10.84 -7.64
N THR A 107 -52.70 -10.62 -7.53
CA THR A 107 -51.85 -10.09 -8.61
C THR A 107 -51.86 -11.00 -9.83
N ILE A 108 -51.69 -12.31 -9.66
CA ILE A 108 -51.75 -13.27 -10.78
C ILE A 108 -53.16 -13.37 -11.35
N ALA A 109 -54.21 -13.32 -10.53
CA ALA A 109 -55.58 -13.30 -11.03
C ALA A 109 -55.97 -11.98 -11.73
N ALA A 110 -55.29 -10.87 -11.44
CA ALA A 110 -55.42 -9.61 -12.19
C ALA A 110 -54.70 -9.72 -13.53
N ALA A 111 -53.40 -10.05 -13.49
CA ALA A 111 -52.54 -10.26 -14.66
C ALA A 111 -53.14 -11.24 -15.67
N TRP A 112 -53.66 -12.38 -15.21
CA TRP A 112 -54.30 -13.40 -16.06
C TRP A 112 -55.56 -12.88 -16.78
N ARG A 113 -56.34 -12.02 -16.13
CA ARG A 113 -57.55 -11.43 -16.74
C ARG A 113 -57.20 -10.35 -17.74
N ASP A 114 -56.16 -9.54 -17.50
CA ASP A 114 -55.68 -8.55 -18.46
C ASP A 114 -55.04 -9.22 -19.69
N PHE A 115 -54.19 -10.24 -19.48
CA PHE A 115 -53.58 -11.03 -20.55
C PHE A 115 -54.61 -11.67 -21.52
N ASN A 116 -55.80 -12.01 -21.00
CA ASN A 116 -56.91 -12.57 -21.78
C ASN A 116 -57.94 -11.53 -22.23
N ASN A 117 -57.66 -10.24 -22.04
CA ASN A 117 -58.51 -9.13 -22.50
C ASN A 117 -57.81 -8.38 -23.66
N PRO A 118 -58.19 -8.59 -24.93
CA PRO A 118 -57.56 -7.95 -26.08
C PRO A 118 -57.64 -6.41 -26.09
N ALA A 119 -58.55 -5.81 -25.31
CA ALA A 119 -58.57 -4.35 -25.15
C ALA A 119 -57.46 -3.84 -24.21
N ALA A 120 -57.06 -4.65 -23.22
CA ALA A 120 -56.03 -4.33 -22.23
C ALA A 120 -54.63 -4.77 -22.67
N PHE A 121 -54.49 -5.98 -23.24
CA PHE A 121 -53.19 -6.61 -23.48
C PHE A 121 -53.04 -7.21 -24.89
N THR A 122 -51.90 -6.94 -25.51
CA THR A 122 -51.50 -7.43 -26.84
C THR A 122 -50.44 -8.53 -26.69
N ARG A 123 -50.85 -9.80 -26.84
CA ARG A 123 -49.91 -10.94 -26.80
C ARG A 123 -48.75 -10.72 -27.79
N LYS A 124 -47.55 -11.18 -27.42
CA LYS A 124 -46.25 -11.00 -28.12
C LYS A 124 -45.72 -9.56 -28.23
N LYS A 125 -46.47 -8.52 -27.82
CA LYS A 125 -46.01 -7.13 -27.80
C LYS A 125 -45.87 -6.54 -26.40
N ASP A 126 -46.91 -6.69 -25.59
CA ASP A 126 -47.03 -6.08 -24.27
C ASP A 126 -46.35 -6.96 -23.19
N ALA A 127 -46.14 -6.43 -21.99
CA ALA A 127 -45.56 -7.16 -20.87
C ALA A 127 -46.25 -6.81 -19.53
N ILE A 128 -46.11 -7.70 -18.56
CA ILE A 128 -46.61 -7.56 -17.19
C ILE A 128 -45.43 -7.60 -16.24
N ALA A 129 -45.24 -6.57 -15.42
CA ALA A 129 -44.20 -6.53 -14.39
C ALA A 129 -44.81 -6.51 -12.99
N ILE A 130 -44.28 -7.34 -12.11
CA ILE A 130 -44.53 -7.32 -10.67
C ILE A 130 -43.27 -6.74 -10.02
N ILE A 131 -43.38 -5.59 -9.37
CA ILE A 131 -42.25 -4.88 -8.74
C ILE A 131 -42.39 -4.98 -7.23
N ALA A 132 -41.33 -5.42 -6.56
CA ALA A 132 -41.26 -5.53 -5.10
C ALA A 132 -39.94 -4.99 -4.54
N GLU A 133 -39.77 -5.06 -3.22
CA GLU A 133 -38.48 -4.88 -2.56
C GLU A 133 -37.41 -5.86 -3.11
N PRO A 134 -36.12 -5.72 -2.74
CA PRO A 134 -35.07 -6.64 -3.18
C PRO A 134 -35.42 -8.10 -2.88
N LEU A 135 -35.65 -8.88 -3.94
CA LEU A 135 -36.11 -10.26 -3.85
C LEU A 135 -35.11 -11.13 -3.07
N SER A 136 -35.63 -12.11 -2.33
CA SER A 136 -34.79 -13.10 -1.65
C SER A 136 -33.88 -13.85 -2.64
N ALA A 137 -32.70 -14.28 -2.19
CA ALA A 137 -31.78 -15.06 -3.02
C ALA A 137 -32.46 -16.31 -3.62
N THR A 138 -33.39 -16.93 -2.89
CA THR A 138 -34.23 -18.05 -3.36
C THR A 138 -35.18 -17.63 -4.48
N ASP A 139 -35.88 -16.50 -4.34
CA ASP A 139 -36.81 -16.02 -5.38
C ASP A 139 -36.09 -15.55 -6.66
N VAL A 140 -34.87 -15.01 -6.53
CA VAL A 140 -33.99 -14.73 -7.69
C VAL A 140 -33.54 -16.05 -8.34
N ALA A 141 -32.99 -16.99 -7.57
CA ALA A 141 -32.42 -18.23 -8.09
C ALA A 141 -33.47 -19.19 -8.67
N ASP A 142 -34.70 -19.18 -8.15
CA ASP A 142 -35.77 -20.08 -8.56
C ASP A 142 -36.85 -19.39 -9.38
N THR A 143 -37.45 -18.28 -8.90
CA THR A 143 -38.67 -17.72 -9.48
C THR A 143 -38.38 -16.89 -10.73
N ARG A 144 -37.40 -15.98 -10.69
CA ARG A 144 -36.94 -15.29 -11.91
C ARG A 144 -36.38 -16.28 -12.93
N ARG A 145 -35.59 -17.27 -12.48
CA ARG A 145 -34.95 -18.26 -13.38
C ARG A 145 -35.97 -19.08 -14.18
N ILE A 146 -37.13 -19.42 -13.60
CA ILE A 146 -38.22 -20.07 -14.33
C ILE A 146 -38.79 -19.18 -15.43
N LEU A 147 -39.05 -17.90 -15.13
CA LEU A 147 -39.62 -16.96 -16.10
C LEU A 147 -38.64 -16.70 -17.27
N GLU A 148 -37.34 -16.67 -17.00
CA GLU A 148 -36.32 -16.65 -18.07
C GLU A 148 -36.25 -17.96 -18.84
N TRP A 149 -36.39 -19.13 -18.19
CA TRP A 149 -36.49 -20.41 -18.90
C TRP A 149 -37.68 -20.43 -19.87
N VAL A 150 -38.87 -19.99 -19.42
CA VAL A 150 -40.06 -19.84 -20.28
C VAL A 150 -39.79 -18.97 -21.50
N ARG A 151 -39.10 -17.84 -21.33
CA ARG A 151 -38.74 -16.93 -22.44
C ARG A 151 -37.71 -17.53 -23.40
N SER A 152 -36.80 -18.37 -22.90
CA SER A 152 -35.70 -18.98 -23.66
C SER A 152 -36.07 -20.27 -24.42
N CYS A 153 -37.13 -20.96 -24.02
CA CYS A 153 -37.55 -22.22 -24.64
C CYS A 153 -38.41 -21.97 -25.90
N ASP A 154 -38.25 -22.82 -26.90
CA ASP A 154 -38.98 -22.71 -28.18
C ASP A 154 -40.39 -23.32 -28.10
N SER A 155 -40.63 -24.22 -27.14
CA SER A 155 -41.93 -24.88 -26.97
C SER A 155 -42.35 -25.05 -25.50
N PRO A 156 -43.68 -25.13 -25.23
CA PRO A 156 -44.20 -25.50 -23.91
C PRO A 156 -43.65 -26.83 -23.41
N HIS A 157 -43.59 -27.85 -24.28
CA HIS A 157 -43.08 -29.18 -23.93
C HIS A 157 -41.64 -29.13 -23.41
N GLU A 158 -40.74 -28.45 -24.13
CA GLU A 158 -39.34 -28.26 -23.71
C GLU A 158 -39.26 -27.60 -22.33
N PHE A 159 -40.00 -26.51 -22.12
CA PHE A 159 -40.02 -25.80 -20.84
C PHE A 159 -40.51 -26.68 -19.67
N PHE A 160 -41.63 -27.37 -19.83
CA PHE A 160 -42.17 -28.19 -18.74
C PHE A 160 -41.31 -29.42 -18.46
N GLU A 161 -40.73 -30.08 -19.46
CA GLU A 161 -39.75 -31.15 -19.24
C GLU A 161 -38.51 -30.64 -18.48
N LYS A 162 -37.96 -29.50 -18.90
CA LYS A 162 -36.81 -28.84 -18.27
C LYS A 162 -37.06 -28.52 -16.80
N VAL A 163 -38.27 -28.09 -16.42
CA VAL A 163 -38.64 -27.85 -15.01
C VAL A 163 -38.97 -29.14 -14.26
N ARG A 164 -39.52 -30.17 -14.90
CA ARG A 164 -39.84 -31.47 -14.27
C ARG A 164 -38.59 -32.29 -13.97
N THR A 165 -37.58 -32.24 -14.83
CA THR A 165 -36.35 -33.04 -14.79
C THR A 165 -35.62 -32.94 -13.43
N THR A 166 -35.59 -34.06 -12.71
CA THR A 166 -34.87 -34.17 -11.43
C THR A 166 -33.37 -33.94 -11.60
N LYS A 167 -32.71 -33.36 -10.58
CA LYS A 167 -31.31 -32.88 -10.58
C LYS A 167 -31.00 -31.70 -11.51
N PHE A 168 -31.71 -31.53 -12.63
CA PHE A 168 -31.61 -30.33 -13.47
C PHE A 168 -32.42 -29.14 -12.91
N SER A 169 -33.59 -29.41 -12.33
CA SER A 169 -34.46 -28.43 -11.70
C SER A 169 -34.62 -28.69 -10.20
N SER A 170 -34.53 -27.63 -9.39
CA SER A 170 -34.66 -27.72 -7.93
C SER A 170 -36.12 -28.03 -7.52
N THR A 171 -36.30 -28.61 -6.33
CA THR A 171 -37.65 -28.80 -5.77
C THR A 171 -38.36 -27.46 -5.58
N ALA A 172 -37.63 -26.45 -5.07
CA ALA A 172 -38.14 -25.08 -4.97
C ALA A 172 -38.62 -24.51 -6.32
N LYS A 173 -37.88 -24.69 -7.43
CA LYS A 173 -38.36 -24.27 -8.77
C LYS A 173 -39.71 -24.91 -9.14
N ARG A 174 -39.85 -26.21 -8.88
CA ARG A 174 -41.10 -26.94 -9.17
C ARG A 174 -42.27 -26.45 -8.31
N GLU A 175 -42.01 -26.12 -7.05
CA GLU A 175 -42.99 -25.50 -6.14
C GLU A 175 -43.40 -24.09 -6.60
N LYS A 176 -42.45 -23.26 -7.06
CA LYS A 176 -42.75 -21.93 -7.61
C LYS A 176 -43.63 -22.01 -8.87
N LEU A 177 -43.31 -22.91 -9.82
CA LEU A 177 -44.15 -23.12 -11.01
C LEU A 177 -45.55 -23.66 -10.63
N ALA A 178 -45.63 -24.58 -9.67
CA ALA A 178 -46.90 -25.07 -9.14
C ALA A 178 -47.71 -23.98 -8.42
N ALA A 179 -47.06 -22.96 -7.84
CA ALA A 179 -47.74 -21.79 -7.28
C ALA A 179 -48.35 -20.89 -8.36
N PHE A 180 -47.60 -20.59 -9.43
CA PHE A 180 -48.17 -19.88 -10.58
C PHE A 180 -49.36 -20.64 -11.18
N ARG A 181 -49.21 -21.94 -11.45
CA ARG A 181 -50.27 -22.75 -12.06
C ARG A 181 -51.54 -22.78 -11.20
N ALA A 182 -51.42 -23.02 -9.90
CA ALA A 182 -52.56 -23.03 -8.99
C ALA A 182 -53.34 -21.70 -8.97
N HIS A 183 -52.63 -20.56 -9.00
CA HIS A 183 -53.29 -19.24 -9.04
C HIS A 183 -53.88 -18.89 -10.41
N ILE A 184 -53.26 -19.34 -11.50
CA ILE A 184 -53.80 -19.22 -12.87
C ILE A 184 -55.08 -20.05 -13.02
N ASP A 185 -55.06 -21.32 -12.63
CA ASP A 185 -56.22 -22.22 -12.68
C ASP A 185 -57.38 -21.68 -11.83
N ALA A 186 -57.07 -21.16 -10.63
CA ALA A 186 -58.06 -20.49 -9.77
C ALA A 186 -58.60 -19.17 -10.36
N ALA A 187 -57.82 -18.45 -11.17
CA ALA A 187 -58.25 -17.23 -11.85
C ALA A 187 -59.09 -17.50 -13.10
N ALA A 188 -58.82 -18.61 -13.80
CA ALA A 188 -59.59 -19.09 -14.94
C ALA A 188 -60.90 -19.79 -14.53
N GLY A 189 -60.95 -20.39 -13.33
CA GLY A 189 -62.08 -21.17 -12.82
C GLY A 189 -62.09 -22.63 -13.28
N THR A 190 -61.16 -23.01 -14.15
CA THR A 190 -60.91 -24.38 -14.63
C THR A 190 -59.41 -24.59 -14.83
N PRO A 191 -58.88 -25.82 -14.77
CA PRO A 191 -57.49 -26.10 -15.12
C PRO A 191 -57.17 -25.59 -16.54
N VAL A 192 -56.19 -24.72 -16.65
CA VAL A 192 -55.69 -24.19 -17.93
C VAL A 192 -54.76 -25.24 -18.57
N ASN A 193 -54.61 -25.23 -19.89
CA ASN A 193 -53.65 -26.10 -20.59
C ASN A 193 -52.20 -25.59 -20.41
N ASP A 194 -51.21 -26.43 -20.75
CA ASP A 194 -49.80 -26.08 -20.59
C ASP A 194 -49.36 -24.97 -21.58
N ASP A 195 -49.97 -24.88 -22.77
CA ASP A 195 -49.62 -23.90 -23.82
C ASP A 195 -49.99 -22.45 -23.42
N ASP A 196 -51.20 -22.23 -22.92
CA ASP A 196 -51.68 -20.93 -22.46
C ASP A 196 -50.97 -20.45 -21.18
N VAL A 197 -50.56 -21.39 -20.31
CA VAL A 197 -49.73 -21.09 -19.13
C VAL A 197 -48.31 -20.72 -19.55
N PHE A 198 -47.74 -21.42 -20.53
CA PHE A 198 -46.44 -21.08 -21.10
C PHE A 198 -46.47 -19.67 -21.73
N GLU A 199 -47.42 -19.39 -22.63
CA GLU A 199 -47.52 -18.08 -23.29
C GLU A 199 -47.72 -16.94 -22.27
N PHE A 200 -48.57 -17.13 -21.25
CA PHE A 200 -48.73 -16.13 -20.17
C PHE A 200 -47.43 -15.88 -19.41
N LEU A 201 -46.72 -16.93 -18.99
CA LEU A 201 -45.49 -16.79 -18.22
C LEU A 201 -44.36 -16.12 -19.02
N ARG A 202 -44.34 -16.23 -20.36
CA ARG A 202 -43.40 -15.45 -21.22
C ARG A 202 -43.52 -13.95 -20.98
N HIS A 203 -44.74 -13.49 -20.72
CA HIS A 203 -45.10 -12.08 -20.56
C HIS A 203 -44.99 -11.55 -19.12
N VAL A 204 -44.78 -12.42 -18.12
CA VAL A 204 -44.67 -12.01 -16.71
C VAL A 204 -43.21 -11.83 -16.31
N HIS A 205 -42.90 -10.68 -15.72
CA HIS A 205 -41.58 -10.32 -15.18
C HIS A 205 -41.69 -9.97 -13.70
N ILE A 206 -40.61 -10.19 -12.94
CA ILE A 206 -40.53 -9.83 -11.53
C ILE A 206 -39.28 -8.98 -11.31
N LEU A 207 -39.47 -7.71 -10.93
CA LEU A 207 -38.41 -6.74 -10.65
C LEU A 207 -38.32 -6.50 -9.14
N GLY A 208 -37.13 -6.15 -8.67
CA GLY A 208 -36.83 -5.87 -7.27
C GLY A 208 -36.12 -4.54 -7.19
N PHE A 209 -36.73 -3.54 -6.54
CA PHE A 209 -36.28 -2.15 -6.48
C PHE A 209 -35.99 -1.81 -5.02
N ASP A 210 -34.85 -1.16 -4.74
CA ASP A 210 -34.40 -0.80 -3.40
C ASP A 210 -34.74 0.66 -3.01
N LEU A 211 -35.88 1.17 -3.49
CA LEU A 211 -36.30 2.56 -3.32
C LEU A 211 -36.77 2.91 -1.90
N ASP A 212 -37.06 1.95 -1.02
CA ASP A 212 -37.29 2.23 0.40
C ASP A 212 -36.00 2.57 1.18
N VAL A 213 -34.82 2.27 0.60
CA VAL A 213 -33.52 2.58 1.19
C VAL A 213 -33.06 3.94 0.69
N CYS A 214 -32.86 4.90 1.61
CA CYS A 214 -32.47 6.30 1.29
C CYS A 214 -31.17 6.45 0.47
N SER A 215 -30.35 5.40 0.39
CA SER A 215 -29.11 5.33 -0.41
C SER A 215 -29.04 4.06 -1.25
N GLY A 216 -30.19 3.52 -1.68
CA GLY A 216 -30.27 2.37 -2.59
C GLY A 216 -29.66 2.64 -3.98
N VAL A 217 -29.27 1.58 -4.66
CA VAL A 217 -28.69 1.58 -6.01
C VAL A 217 -29.65 2.26 -7.00
N MET A 218 -30.95 2.02 -6.91
CA MET A 218 -31.94 2.67 -7.78
C MET A 218 -31.97 4.19 -7.59
N HIS A 219 -31.80 4.70 -6.36
CA HIS A 219 -31.69 6.15 -6.13
C HIS A 219 -30.43 6.73 -6.78
N ALA A 220 -29.27 6.05 -6.67
CA ALA A 220 -28.04 6.49 -7.31
C ALA A 220 -28.17 6.51 -8.85
N LEU A 221 -28.80 5.49 -9.44
CA LEU A 221 -29.07 5.44 -10.88
C LEU A 221 -30.01 6.57 -11.33
N LEU A 222 -31.10 6.84 -10.59
CA LEU A 222 -32.05 7.90 -10.89
C LEU A 222 -31.42 9.29 -10.76
N HIS A 223 -30.66 9.54 -9.69
CA HIS A 223 -29.88 10.77 -9.54
C HIS A 223 -28.82 10.92 -10.64
N GLY A 224 -28.23 9.82 -11.12
CA GLY A 224 -27.31 9.84 -12.27
C GLY A 224 -28.00 10.19 -13.60
N ILE A 225 -29.23 9.70 -13.81
CA ILE A 225 -30.04 10.02 -15.01
C ILE A 225 -30.43 11.50 -15.01
N ILE A 226 -30.86 12.04 -13.87
CA ILE A 226 -31.14 13.47 -13.68
C ILE A 226 -29.85 14.30 -13.83
N GLY A 227 -28.76 13.84 -13.21
CA GLY A 227 -27.45 14.47 -13.20
C GLY A 227 -26.76 14.61 -14.56
N ARG A 228 -27.16 13.81 -15.55
CA ARG A 228 -26.64 13.92 -16.93
C ARG A 228 -26.97 15.24 -17.62
N GLN A 229 -28.03 15.93 -17.21
CA GLN A 229 -28.49 17.17 -17.86
C GLN A 229 -28.49 18.37 -16.90
N ASN A 230 -28.66 18.15 -15.59
CA ASN A 230 -28.57 19.19 -14.57
C ASN A 230 -27.61 18.76 -13.44
N THR A 231 -26.50 19.49 -13.28
CA THR A 231 -25.41 19.13 -12.36
C THR A 231 -25.57 19.63 -10.93
N ASP A 232 -26.47 20.59 -10.67
CA ASP A 232 -26.38 21.39 -9.45
C ASP A 232 -27.13 20.78 -8.26
N ASN A 233 -28.27 20.09 -8.48
CA ASN A 233 -28.96 19.34 -7.43
C ASN A 233 -29.94 18.25 -7.95
N PRO A 234 -29.45 17.04 -8.31
CA PRO A 234 -30.31 15.94 -8.76
C PRO A 234 -31.34 15.47 -7.73
N ALA A 235 -31.01 15.54 -6.44
CA ALA A 235 -31.91 15.10 -5.36
C ALA A 235 -33.12 16.02 -5.19
N ALA A 236 -32.95 17.34 -5.38
CA ALA A 236 -34.06 18.28 -5.37
C ALA A 236 -35.03 18.04 -6.56
N ILE A 237 -34.50 17.77 -7.75
CA ILE A 237 -35.33 17.43 -8.92
C ILE A 237 -36.06 16.10 -8.71
N TRP A 238 -35.41 15.08 -8.13
CA TRP A 238 -36.08 13.82 -7.76
C TRP A 238 -37.22 14.06 -6.76
N ALA A 239 -37.01 14.88 -5.73
CA ALA A 239 -38.05 15.23 -4.78
C ALA A 239 -39.25 15.95 -5.44
N ARG A 240 -39.00 16.84 -6.42
CA ARG A 240 -40.04 17.53 -7.21
C ARG A 240 -40.84 16.58 -8.11
N ILE A 241 -40.18 15.60 -8.72
CA ILE A 241 -40.86 14.52 -9.49
C ILE A 241 -41.75 13.71 -8.55
N LEU A 242 -41.23 13.32 -7.38
CA LEU A 242 -41.95 12.52 -6.40
C LEU A 242 -43.16 13.27 -5.83
N GLU A 243 -43.03 14.55 -5.51
CA GLU A 243 -44.13 15.45 -5.13
C GLU A 243 -45.22 15.49 -6.21
N HIS A 244 -44.83 15.70 -7.47
CA HIS A 244 -45.78 15.79 -8.58
C HIS A 244 -46.52 14.46 -8.80
N VAL A 245 -45.81 13.33 -8.85
CA VAL A 245 -46.41 11.99 -9.00
C VAL A 245 -47.32 11.64 -7.81
N ALA A 246 -46.91 11.97 -6.58
CA ALA A 246 -47.75 11.80 -5.40
C ALA A 246 -49.06 12.59 -5.47
N SER A 247 -49.05 13.80 -6.06
CA SER A 247 -50.27 14.60 -6.25
C SER A 247 -51.19 14.07 -7.36
N PHE A 248 -50.64 13.34 -8.35
CA PHE A 248 -51.40 12.76 -9.46
C PHE A 248 -51.97 11.35 -9.16
N ASN A 249 -51.32 10.55 -8.30
CA ASN A 249 -51.74 9.17 -8.01
C ASN A 249 -53.20 9.08 -7.48
N PRO A 250 -53.64 9.90 -6.49
CA PRO A 250 -55.03 9.88 -5.99
C PRO A 250 -56.09 10.25 -7.03
N ASN A 251 -55.68 10.95 -8.10
CA ASN A 251 -56.55 11.47 -9.15
C ASN A 251 -56.65 10.56 -10.39
N ALA A 252 -56.01 9.38 -10.37
CA ALA A 252 -55.94 8.44 -11.51
C ALA A 252 -55.45 9.10 -12.83
N GLY A 253 -54.51 10.04 -12.71
CA GLY A 253 -54.01 10.83 -13.83
C GLY A 253 -53.19 10.02 -14.84
N THR A 254 -53.14 10.52 -16.08
CA THR A 254 -52.13 10.09 -17.07
C THR A 254 -51.02 11.13 -17.12
N LEU A 255 -49.82 10.74 -16.71
CA LEU A 255 -48.60 11.54 -16.80
C LEU A 255 -48.09 11.53 -18.25
N THR A 256 -47.73 12.71 -18.74
CA THR A 256 -46.97 12.95 -19.99
C THR A 256 -45.85 13.92 -19.67
N VAL A 257 -44.82 14.02 -20.52
CA VAL A 257 -43.71 14.97 -20.33
C VAL A 257 -44.22 16.40 -20.15
N ASP A 258 -45.21 16.81 -20.95
CA ASP A 258 -45.81 18.15 -20.88
C ASP A 258 -46.68 18.43 -19.63
N GLY A 259 -47.04 17.40 -18.87
CA GLY A 259 -47.78 17.55 -17.62
C GLY A 259 -46.92 18.00 -16.43
N PHE A 260 -45.59 17.85 -16.52
CA PHE A 260 -44.66 18.21 -15.45
C PHE A 260 -44.39 19.72 -15.38
N PRO A 261 -44.10 20.27 -14.18
CA PRO A 261 -43.73 21.68 -13.99
C PRO A 261 -42.51 22.10 -14.83
N ASP A 262 -42.45 23.38 -15.23
CA ASP A 262 -41.37 23.91 -16.08
C ASP A 262 -39.97 23.75 -15.47
N ASP A 263 -39.84 23.87 -14.14
CA ASP A 263 -38.58 23.63 -13.42
C ASP A 263 -38.11 22.16 -13.54
N VAL A 264 -39.05 21.22 -13.53
CA VAL A 264 -38.76 19.80 -13.73
C VAL A 264 -38.46 19.53 -15.20
N ARG A 265 -39.26 20.04 -16.15
CA ARG A 265 -39.03 19.84 -17.60
C ARG A 265 -37.70 20.43 -18.06
N ALA A 266 -37.33 21.61 -17.56
CA ALA A 266 -36.05 22.25 -17.86
C ALA A 266 -34.84 21.44 -17.39
N ALA A 267 -34.95 20.67 -16.30
CA ALA A 267 -33.87 19.82 -15.81
C ALA A 267 -33.54 18.62 -16.72
N PHE A 268 -34.44 18.25 -17.65
CA PHE A 268 -34.22 17.21 -18.67
C PHE A 268 -34.24 17.78 -20.10
N ALA A 269 -34.16 19.11 -20.25
CA ALA A 269 -34.03 19.73 -21.56
C ALA A 269 -32.61 19.54 -22.08
N PRO A 270 -32.40 19.00 -23.30
CA PRO A 270 -31.08 18.79 -23.84
C PRO A 270 -30.35 20.13 -23.93
N ARG A 271 -29.15 20.19 -23.35
CA ARG A 271 -28.26 21.36 -23.40
C ARG A 271 -28.14 21.80 -24.85
N ARG A 272 -28.69 22.98 -25.20
CA ARG A 272 -28.42 23.57 -26.51
C ARG A 272 -26.93 23.80 -26.59
N VAL A 273 -26.26 23.03 -27.44
CA VAL A 273 -24.95 23.41 -27.95
C VAL A 273 -25.21 24.68 -28.75
N GLU A 274 -24.89 25.83 -28.18
CA GLU A 274 -24.92 27.12 -28.88
C GLU A 274 -23.76 27.16 -29.87
N ALA A 275 -23.90 26.40 -30.95
CA ALA A 275 -23.06 26.52 -32.13
C ALA A 275 -23.39 27.86 -32.80
N ILE A 276 -22.38 28.73 -32.89
CA ILE A 276 -22.49 30.00 -33.62
C ILE A 276 -22.91 29.68 -35.07
N PRO A 277 -24.00 30.26 -35.59
CA PRO A 277 -24.40 30.08 -36.98
C PRO A 277 -23.24 30.38 -37.94
N ALA A 278 -23.08 29.62 -39.02
CA ALA A 278 -21.99 29.83 -39.98
C ALA A 278 -21.98 31.26 -40.59
N SER A 279 -23.15 31.92 -40.63
CA SER A 279 -23.32 33.33 -41.02
C SER A 279 -22.86 34.36 -39.98
N LEU A 280 -22.66 33.96 -38.72
CA LEU A 280 -22.03 34.74 -37.65
C LEU A 280 -20.57 34.32 -37.38
N ALA A 281 -20.14 33.18 -37.96
CA ALA A 281 -18.74 32.73 -37.95
C ALA A 281 -17.86 33.44 -39.01
N SER A 282 -18.45 34.17 -39.95
CA SER A 282 -17.70 34.98 -40.91
C SER A 282 -17.15 36.25 -40.26
N ALA A 283 -15.90 36.17 -39.82
CA ALA A 283 -15.06 37.30 -39.41
C ALA A 283 -15.72 38.27 -38.41
N LEU A 284 -15.70 37.89 -37.12
CA LEU A 284 -15.35 38.91 -36.13
C LEU A 284 -14.04 39.57 -36.61
N PRO A 285 -13.93 40.92 -36.66
CA PRO A 285 -12.64 41.55 -36.92
C PRO A 285 -11.62 41.02 -35.92
N PRO A 286 -10.33 40.89 -36.29
CA PRO A 286 -9.32 40.39 -35.38
C PRO A 286 -9.41 41.18 -34.09
N LYS A 287 -9.68 40.48 -32.96
CA LYS A 287 -9.61 41.11 -31.65
C LYS A 287 -8.20 41.65 -31.50
N THR A 288 -8.07 42.97 -31.59
CA THR A 288 -6.90 43.69 -31.08
C THR A 288 -6.87 43.43 -29.59
N THR A 289 -6.19 42.35 -29.22
CA THR A 289 -5.83 42.05 -27.85
C THR A 289 -4.92 43.18 -27.42
N GLU A 290 -5.38 43.99 -26.46
CA GLU A 290 -4.58 45.08 -25.90
C GLU A 290 -3.32 44.44 -25.30
N ASP A 291 -2.14 44.78 -25.82
CA ASP A 291 -0.89 44.29 -25.25
C ASP A 291 -0.70 44.97 -23.89
N TRP A 292 -1.05 44.23 -22.84
CA TRP A 292 -0.96 44.70 -21.46
C TRP A 292 0.47 45.10 -21.07
N ASN A 293 1.51 44.61 -21.77
CA ASN A 293 2.88 45.02 -21.52
C ASN A 293 3.22 46.40 -22.12
N ALA A 294 2.51 46.83 -23.17
CA ALA A 294 2.60 48.17 -23.75
C ALA A 294 1.70 49.21 -23.04
N SER A 295 0.82 48.76 -22.14
CA SER A 295 -0.08 49.62 -21.36
C SER A 295 0.65 50.43 -20.28
N GLU A 296 0.16 51.63 -19.96
CA GLU A 296 0.62 52.43 -18.81
C GLU A 296 0.44 51.69 -17.47
N PHE A 297 -0.45 50.70 -17.42
CA PHE A 297 -0.73 49.88 -16.24
C PHE A 297 0.17 48.64 -16.11
N ALA A 298 1.08 48.36 -17.06
CA ALA A 298 1.85 47.11 -17.15
C ALA A 298 2.53 46.70 -15.82
N ALA A 299 3.24 47.62 -15.16
CA ALA A 299 3.92 47.35 -13.89
C ALA A 299 2.93 47.08 -12.73
N ALA A 300 1.81 47.81 -12.68
CA ALA A 300 0.78 47.60 -11.67
C ALA A 300 0.03 46.26 -11.89
N LEU A 301 -0.18 45.88 -13.15
CA LEU A 301 -0.77 44.59 -13.52
C LEU A 301 0.17 43.40 -13.34
N ALA A 302 1.49 43.60 -13.46
CA ALA A 302 2.46 42.56 -13.10
C ALA A 302 2.31 42.19 -11.62
N VAL A 303 2.21 43.17 -10.72
CA VAL A 303 1.92 42.95 -9.30
C VAL A 303 0.54 42.30 -9.09
N ALA A 304 -0.50 42.73 -9.81
CA ALA A 304 -1.81 42.09 -9.73
C ALA A 304 -1.73 40.60 -10.12
N ASN A 305 -0.97 40.26 -11.16
CA ASN A 305 -0.74 38.89 -11.60
C ASN A 305 0.17 38.09 -10.65
N LEU A 306 1.04 38.74 -9.87
CA LEU A 306 1.81 38.10 -8.80
C LEU A 306 0.96 37.83 -7.55
N LEU A 307 -0.05 38.65 -7.27
CA LEU A 307 -1.03 38.43 -6.21
C LEU A 307 -2.06 37.36 -6.60
N GLY A 308 -2.52 37.37 -7.85
CA GLY A 308 -3.53 36.44 -8.40
C GLY A 308 -4.97 36.73 -7.97
N GLY A 309 -5.17 37.11 -6.71
CA GLY A 309 -6.43 37.60 -6.16
C GLY A 309 -6.23 38.20 -4.77
N TRP A 310 -7.18 39.01 -4.30
CA TRP A 310 -7.15 39.62 -2.96
C TRP A 310 -8.54 40.13 -2.57
N GLN A 311 -8.79 40.28 -1.28
CA GLN A 311 -10.01 40.90 -0.74
C GLN A 311 -9.75 42.37 -0.40
N GLU A 312 -10.40 43.31 -1.09
CA GLU A 312 -10.18 44.76 -0.89
C GLU A 312 -10.53 45.25 0.52
N GLY A 313 -11.52 44.60 1.16
CA GLY A 313 -11.90 44.88 2.55
C GLY A 313 -11.06 44.19 3.63
N SER A 314 -10.02 43.41 3.25
CA SER A 314 -9.11 42.76 4.20
C SER A 314 -7.86 43.63 4.40
N GLU A 315 -7.70 44.20 5.60
CA GLU A 315 -6.49 44.95 5.96
C GLU A 315 -5.22 44.08 5.83
N ALA A 316 -5.33 42.78 6.11
CA ALA A 316 -4.25 41.82 6.00
C ALA A 316 -3.83 41.60 4.54
N ASP A 317 -4.79 41.40 3.62
CA ASP A 317 -4.51 41.28 2.19
C ASP A 317 -3.90 42.58 1.65
N MET A 318 -4.48 43.73 2.02
CA MET A 318 -3.98 45.04 1.59
C MET A 318 -2.57 45.36 2.13
N SER A 319 -2.16 44.75 3.25
CA SER A 319 -0.77 44.82 3.73
C SER A 319 0.22 44.07 2.81
N ILE A 320 -0.22 42.99 2.16
CA ILE A 320 0.58 42.24 1.18
C ILE A 320 0.61 42.99 -0.16
N VAL A 321 -0.50 43.60 -0.57
CA VAL A 321 -0.53 44.54 -1.70
C VAL A 321 0.47 45.67 -1.48
N ALA A 322 0.53 46.26 -0.27
CA ALA A 322 1.47 47.34 0.06
C ALA A 322 2.95 46.93 0.01
N ALA A 323 3.28 45.65 0.24
CA ALA A 323 4.65 45.15 0.19
C ALA A 323 5.13 44.85 -1.25
N LEU A 324 4.21 44.55 -2.18
CA LEU A 324 4.52 44.17 -3.55
C LEU A 324 4.26 45.27 -4.58
N ALA A 325 3.35 46.22 -4.30
CA ALA A 325 3.02 47.30 -5.22
C ALA A 325 4.11 48.40 -5.24
N PRO A 326 4.42 48.99 -6.42
CA PRO A 326 5.33 50.13 -6.51
C PRO A 326 4.71 51.45 -6.03
N ASP A 327 3.38 51.50 -5.91
CA ASP A 327 2.62 52.67 -5.46
C ASP A 327 1.98 52.42 -4.09
N GLN A 328 1.51 53.49 -3.43
CA GLN A 328 0.60 53.36 -2.28
C GLN A 328 -0.65 52.55 -2.66
N PRO A 329 -1.17 51.66 -1.78
CA PRO A 329 -2.26 50.73 -2.12
C PRO A 329 -3.51 51.40 -2.70
N SER A 330 -3.86 52.60 -2.25
CA SER A 330 -5.00 53.37 -2.77
C SER A 330 -4.83 53.81 -4.22
N GLU A 331 -3.62 54.22 -4.61
CA GLU A 331 -3.29 54.60 -5.98
C GLU A 331 -3.19 53.36 -6.89
N TRP A 332 -2.64 52.27 -6.37
CA TRP A 332 -2.61 51.00 -7.10
C TRP A 332 -4.03 50.44 -7.35
N LEU A 333 -4.91 50.45 -6.34
CA LEU A 333 -6.33 50.08 -6.52
C LEU A 333 -7.05 50.98 -7.52
N ARG A 334 -6.73 52.29 -7.56
CA ARG A 334 -7.27 53.21 -8.57
C ARG A 334 -6.89 52.74 -9.99
N LYS A 335 -5.62 52.37 -10.21
CA LYS A 335 -5.16 51.79 -11.49
C LYS A 335 -5.88 50.47 -11.82
N MET A 336 -6.09 49.58 -10.84
CA MET A 336 -6.82 48.32 -11.07
C MET A 336 -8.28 48.54 -11.46
N ARG A 337 -8.96 49.54 -10.88
CA ARG A 337 -10.32 49.93 -11.25
C ARG A 337 -10.44 50.49 -12.67
N GLU A 338 -9.44 51.25 -13.14
CA GLU A 338 -9.36 51.68 -14.54
C GLU A 338 -9.15 50.49 -15.48
N VAL A 339 -8.26 49.55 -15.16
CA VAL A 339 -8.05 48.34 -15.96
C VAL A 339 -9.32 47.47 -16.00
N LEU A 340 -10.11 47.42 -14.92
CA LEU A 340 -11.38 46.68 -14.89
C LEU A 340 -12.40 47.21 -15.93
N GLN A 341 -12.35 48.50 -16.29
CA GLN A 341 -13.25 49.09 -17.31
C GLN A 341 -12.80 48.85 -18.76
N ARG A 342 -11.58 48.35 -18.98
CA ARG A 342 -11.03 48.13 -20.33
C ARG A 342 -11.65 46.89 -21.01
N PRO A 343 -11.80 46.88 -22.35
CA PRO A 343 -12.18 45.69 -23.10
C PRO A 343 -11.21 44.53 -22.85
N ASP A 344 -11.72 43.30 -22.76
CA ASP A 344 -10.92 42.09 -22.48
C ASP A 344 -10.02 42.19 -21.22
N SER A 345 -10.43 42.99 -20.23
CA SER A 345 -9.72 43.16 -18.96
C SER A 345 -9.29 41.83 -18.33
N PRO A 346 -8.02 41.68 -17.91
CA PRO A 346 -7.54 40.50 -17.21
C PRO A 346 -8.13 40.36 -15.80
N LEU A 347 -8.84 41.38 -15.29
CA LEU A 347 -9.36 41.39 -13.92
C LEU A 347 -10.84 41.01 -13.86
N SER A 348 -11.24 40.45 -12.72
CA SER A 348 -12.63 40.37 -12.26
C SER A 348 -12.74 40.94 -10.85
N TYR A 349 -13.91 41.50 -10.54
CA TYR A 349 -14.24 42.00 -9.21
C TYR A 349 -15.67 41.58 -8.85
N THR A 350 -15.82 40.85 -7.74
CA THR A 350 -17.11 40.36 -7.23
C THR A 350 -17.09 40.40 -5.71
N ASN A 351 -18.08 41.04 -5.07
CA ASN A 351 -18.25 41.07 -3.60
C ASN A 351 -17.00 41.49 -2.80
N GLY A 352 -16.21 42.44 -3.31
CA GLY A 352 -14.95 42.86 -2.66
C GLY A 352 -13.72 42.02 -3.01
N THR A 353 -13.91 40.88 -3.69
CA THR A 353 -12.82 40.00 -4.13
C THR A 353 -12.38 40.38 -5.53
N TRP A 354 -11.08 40.67 -5.68
CA TRP A 354 -10.41 40.79 -6.97
C TRP A 354 -9.79 39.46 -7.37
N THR A 355 -9.85 39.12 -8.66
CA THR A 355 -9.21 37.91 -9.24
C THR A 355 -8.65 38.18 -10.63
N VAL A 356 -7.51 37.57 -10.96
CA VAL A 356 -6.87 37.66 -12.27
C VAL A 356 -7.23 36.45 -13.13
N LYS A 357 -7.79 36.71 -14.32
CA LYS A 357 -8.16 35.71 -15.33
C LYS A 357 -6.96 35.34 -16.19
N ARG A 358 -6.91 34.09 -16.67
CA ARG A 358 -5.92 33.60 -17.66
C ARG A 358 -4.46 33.91 -17.28
N ARG A 359 -4.12 33.70 -16.01
CA ARG A 359 -2.86 34.14 -15.39
C ARG A 359 -1.60 33.74 -16.15
N ALA A 360 -1.51 32.53 -16.69
CA ALA A 360 -0.38 32.07 -17.51
C ALA A 360 -0.21 32.84 -18.83
N ALA A 361 -1.30 33.26 -19.46
CA ALA A 361 -1.25 34.10 -20.67
C ALA A 361 -0.82 35.53 -20.34
N LEU A 362 -1.32 36.08 -19.22
CA LEU A 362 -0.90 37.40 -18.74
C LEU A 362 0.56 37.40 -18.24
N TRP A 363 1.01 36.30 -17.64
CA TRP A 363 2.39 36.07 -17.23
C TRP A 363 3.33 36.14 -18.43
N SER A 364 3.04 35.41 -19.51
CA SER A 364 3.82 35.45 -20.76
C SER A 364 3.95 36.86 -21.37
N SER A 365 3.00 37.77 -21.12
CA SER A 365 3.07 39.18 -21.54
C SER A 365 3.87 40.05 -20.56
N LEU A 366 3.65 39.88 -19.25
CA LEU A 366 4.16 40.78 -18.20
C LEU A 366 5.43 40.32 -17.48
N ALA A 367 5.95 39.12 -17.73
CA ALA A 367 7.11 38.56 -17.02
C ALA A 367 8.38 39.45 -17.10
N SER A 368 8.56 40.19 -18.21
CA SER A 368 9.62 41.20 -18.36
C SER A 368 9.50 42.41 -17.41
N ARG A 369 8.40 42.56 -16.66
CA ARG A 369 8.23 43.58 -15.62
C ARG A 369 8.63 43.11 -14.22
N VAL A 370 9.03 41.85 -14.07
CA VAL A 370 9.47 41.25 -12.80
C VAL A 370 11.00 41.26 -12.72
N PHE A 371 11.53 41.59 -11.54
CA PHE A 371 12.96 41.68 -11.25
C PHE A 371 13.28 40.91 -9.96
N ASP A 372 14.56 40.60 -9.71
CA ASP A 372 15.00 39.82 -8.54
C ASP A 372 14.48 40.40 -7.20
N ALA A 373 14.45 41.73 -7.06
CA ALA A 373 13.90 42.39 -5.86
C ALA A 373 12.39 42.14 -5.66
N THR A 374 11.63 42.05 -6.76
CA THR A 374 10.20 41.68 -6.72
C THR A 374 10.03 40.24 -6.25
N LEU A 375 10.91 39.33 -6.70
CA LEU A 375 10.91 37.92 -6.28
C LEU A 375 11.25 37.80 -4.78
N SER A 376 12.22 38.57 -4.27
CA SER A 376 12.57 38.58 -2.84
C SER A 376 11.39 39.03 -1.96
N HIS A 377 10.70 40.12 -2.30
CA HIS A 377 9.52 40.53 -1.53
C HIS A 377 8.35 39.54 -1.66
N LEU A 378 8.19 38.91 -2.83
CA LEU A 378 7.19 37.86 -3.04
C LEU A 378 7.48 36.63 -2.16
N GLU A 379 8.75 36.23 -2.03
CA GLU A 379 9.17 35.12 -1.17
C GLU A 379 8.74 35.36 0.29
N GLU A 380 9.04 36.55 0.84
CA GLU A 380 8.65 36.94 2.19
C GLU A 380 7.12 36.95 2.36
N CYS A 381 6.39 37.52 1.39
CA CYS A 381 4.93 37.57 1.39
C CYS A 381 4.30 36.18 1.31
N ALA A 382 4.79 35.32 0.41
CA ALA A 382 4.29 33.97 0.22
C ALA A 382 4.52 33.12 1.47
N LYS A 383 5.72 33.16 2.07
CA LYS A 383 6.01 32.49 3.35
C LYS A 383 5.09 32.99 4.47
N LYS A 384 4.93 34.32 4.62
CA LYS A 384 4.07 34.92 5.65
C LYS A 384 2.59 34.51 5.53
N VAL A 385 2.06 34.48 4.31
CA VAL A 385 0.65 34.14 4.04
C VAL A 385 0.39 32.64 4.09
N LEU A 386 1.30 31.81 3.56
CA LEU A 386 1.10 30.37 3.41
C LEU A 386 1.50 29.56 4.65
N THR A 387 2.25 30.14 5.60
CA THR A 387 2.51 29.53 6.93
C THR A 387 1.41 29.82 7.97
N GLU A 388 0.37 30.59 7.62
CA GLU A 388 -0.79 30.80 8.49
C GLU A 388 -1.56 29.48 8.70
N ARG A 389 -1.54 29.01 9.96
CA ARG A 389 -2.36 27.92 10.48
C ARG A 389 -3.83 28.36 10.54
N ASP A 390 -4.74 27.51 10.08
CA ASP A 390 -6.17 27.80 10.10
C ASP A 390 -6.70 27.74 11.54
N PRO A 391 -7.30 28.84 12.07
CA PRO A 391 -7.84 28.86 13.43
C PRO A 391 -8.94 27.82 13.70
N MET A 392 -9.51 27.18 12.66
CA MET A 392 -10.45 26.06 12.84
C MET A 392 -9.85 24.90 13.65
N PHE A 393 -8.53 24.70 13.61
CA PHE A 393 -7.86 23.61 14.33
C PHE A 393 -7.69 23.87 15.83
N GLU A 394 -7.97 25.09 16.30
CA GLU A 394 -8.12 25.40 17.73
C GLU A 394 -9.44 24.89 18.33
N LEU A 395 -10.39 24.47 17.47
CA LEU A 395 -11.65 23.86 17.89
C LEU A 395 -11.55 22.34 17.96
N GLU A 396 -12.33 21.76 18.87
CA GLU A 396 -12.55 20.30 18.90
C GLU A 396 -13.10 19.80 17.55
N PRO A 397 -12.71 18.59 17.09
CA PRO A 397 -13.02 18.10 15.74
C PRO A 397 -14.49 18.23 15.34
N GLU A 398 -15.40 17.97 16.28
CA GLU A 398 -16.85 17.98 16.08
C GLU A 398 -17.44 19.39 15.96
N GLN A 399 -16.66 20.45 16.25
CA GLN A 399 -17.08 21.85 16.12
C GLN A 399 -16.53 22.54 14.86
N ARG A 400 -15.53 21.93 14.19
CA ARG A 400 -14.78 22.55 13.09
C ARG A 400 -15.63 22.90 11.87
N PHE A 401 -16.70 22.15 11.60
CA PHE A 401 -17.64 22.45 10.51
C PHE A 401 -18.32 23.83 10.68
N ALA A 402 -18.40 24.34 11.92
CA ALA A 402 -18.99 25.62 12.27
C ALA A 402 -17.96 26.70 12.64
N ALA A 403 -16.68 26.53 12.27
CA ALA A 403 -15.59 27.44 12.64
C ALA A 403 -15.88 28.93 12.39
N GLN A 404 -16.55 29.26 11.28
CA GLN A 404 -16.99 30.64 10.96
C GLN A 404 -17.96 31.21 12.00
N VAL A 405 -18.85 30.39 12.58
CA VAL A 405 -19.79 30.80 13.64
C VAL A 405 -19.06 31.13 14.94
N TYR A 406 -17.95 30.44 15.21
CA TYR A 406 -17.06 30.70 16.35
C TYR A 406 -16.04 31.82 16.08
N GLY A 407 -16.11 32.51 14.93
CA GLY A 407 -15.14 33.55 14.54
C GLY A 407 -13.73 33.00 14.24
N LYS A 408 -13.58 31.68 14.08
CA LYS A 408 -12.33 31.02 13.71
C LYS A 408 -12.21 31.01 12.18
N VAL A 409 -11.70 32.11 11.65
CA VAL A 409 -11.52 32.34 10.20
C VAL A 409 -10.07 32.79 9.96
N PRO A 410 -9.38 32.31 8.90
CA PRO A 410 -8.07 32.81 8.52
C PRO A 410 -8.01 34.33 8.33
N THR A 411 -6.88 34.93 8.66
CA THR A 411 -6.61 36.37 8.56
C THR A 411 -6.44 36.79 7.09
N TYR A 412 -5.77 35.95 6.29
CA TYR A 412 -5.57 36.19 4.86
C TYR A 412 -6.69 35.56 4.04
N SER A 413 -7.21 36.29 3.05
CA SER A 413 -8.31 35.77 2.23
C SER A 413 -7.88 34.54 1.41
N TRP A 414 -8.85 33.64 1.17
CA TRP A 414 -8.62 32.48 0.31
C TRP A 414 -8.18 32.87 -1.11
N ALA A 415 -8.66 34.00 -1.63
CA ALA A 415 -8.29 34.51 -2.95
C ALA A 415 -6.79 34.84 -3.03
N LEU A 416 -6.21 35.44 -1.98
CA LEU A 416 -4.78 35.73 -1.89
C LEU A 416 -3.95 34.47 -1.63
N ARG A 417 -4.40 33.58 -0.73
CA ARG A 417 -3.71 32.31 -0.44
C ARG A 417 -3.63 31.41 -1.69
N ASN A 418 -4.72 31.29 -2.43
CA ASN A 418 -4.75 30.58 -3.72
C ASN A 418 -3.90 31.31 -4.76
N GLY A 419 -4.05 32.64 -4.86
CA GLY A 419 -3.33 33.47 -5.81
C GLY A 419 -1.80 33.35 -5.71
N LEU A 420 -1.24 33.45 -4.50
CA LEU A 420 0.21 33.28 -4.24
C LEU A 420 0.70 31.85 -4.47
N THR A 421 -0.13 30.84 -4.16
CA THR A 421 0.19 29.43 -4.44
C THR A 421 0.32 29.18 -5.94
N GLU A 422 -0.63 29.68 -6.74
CA GLU A 422 -0.57 29.64 -8.21
C GLU A 422 0.58 30.48 -8.78
N THR A 423 0.98 31.60 -8.16
CA THR A 423 2.19 32.35 -8.54
C THR A 423 3.45 31.51 -8.32
N THR A 424 3.51 30.77 -7.22
CA THR A 424 4.63 29.87 -6.91
C THR A 424 4.72 28.75 -7.95
N ALA A 425 3.58 28.26 -8.46
CA ALA A 425 3.54 27.34 -9.58
C ALA A 425 4.04 27.98 -10.89
N LEU A 426 3.55 29.17 -11.26
CA LEU A 426 4.04 29.92 -12.43
C LEU A 426 5.55 30.14 -12.41
N LEU A 427 6.12 30.47 -11.25
CA LEU A 427 7.56 30.61 -11.07
C LEU A 427 8.30 29.28 -11.33
N GLY A 428 7.76 28.16 -10.86
CA GLY A 428 8.35 26.83 -11.05
C GLY A 428 8.14 26.20 -12.43
N THR A 429 7.26 26.74 -13.28
CA THR A 429 6.96 26.21 -14.62
C THR A 429 7.30 27.16 -15.77
N ASN A 430 7.41 28.46 -15.52
CA ASN A 430 7.59 29.49 -16.55
C ASN A 430 8.75 30.46 -16.22
N ALA A 431 9.74 30.03 -15.43
CA ALA A 431 10.90 30.84 -15.04
C ALA A 431 11.67 31.43 -16.22
N THR A 432 11.81 30.68 -17.32
CA THR A 432 12.52 31.12 -18.55
C THR A 432 11.93 32.36 -19.21
N GLN A 433 10.73 32.79 -18.83
CA GLN A 433 10.08 34.01 -19.33
C GLN A 433 10.48 35.28 -18.54
N LEU A 434 11.17 35.14 -17.41
CA LEU A 434 11.63 36.24 -16.54
C LEU A 434 12.90 36.90 -17.10
N SER A 435 12.80 37.59 -18.23
CA SER A 435 13.94 38.15 -18.98
C SER A 435 14.86 39.10 -18.19
N ASN A 436 14.38 39.67 -17.07
CA ASN A 436 15.07 40.67 -16.26
C ASN A 436 15.43 40.16 -14.85
N CYS A 437 15.35 38.85 -14.61
CA CYS A 437 15.80 38.20 -13.38
C CYS A 437 17.04 37.34 -13.66
N GLY A 438 17.69 36.83 -12.61
CA GLY A 438 18.70 35.77 -12.75
C GLY A 438 18.14 34.52 -13.47
N LEU A 439 18.98 33.84 -14.25
CA LEU A 439 18.60 32.74 -15.15
C LEU A 439 17.74 31.63 -14.50
N SER A 440 17.99 31.32 -13.22
CA SER A 440 17.24 30.32 -12.44
C SER A 440 16.37 30.93 -11.32
N ALA A 441 16.31 32.27 -11.22
CA ALA A 441 15.75 32.97 -10.06
C ALA A 441 14.27 32.62 -9.79
N GLY A 442 13.47 32.34 -10.83
CA GLY A 442 12.09 31.89 -10.67
C GLY A 442 11.98 30.52 -9.98
N GLU A 443 12.70 29.52 -10.48
CA GLU A 443 12.71 28.15 -9.92
C GLU A 443 13.33 28.11 -8.52
N ASP A 444 14.40 28.88 -8.31
CA ASP A 444 15.04 29.02 -7.00
C ASP A 444 14.10 29.69 -6.00
N THR A 445 13.38 30.76 -6.38
CA THR A 445 12.37 31.42 -5.54
C THR A 445 11.24 30.45 -5.18
N ALA A 446 10.70 29.72 -6.16
CA ALA A 446 9.67 28.70 -5.90
C ALA A 446 10.18 27.60 -4.94
N THR A 447 11.40 27.14 -5.14
CA THR A 447 12.07 26.15 -4.26
C THR A 447 12.26 26.67 -2.84
N VAL A 448 12.67 27.93 -2.67
CA VAL A 448 12.89 28.57 -1.37
C VAL A 448 11.57 28.88 -0.65
N ILE A 449 10.51 29.25 -1.38
CA ILE A 449 9.14 29.36 -0.83
C ILE A 449 8.69 28.00 -0.30
N ILE A 450 8.74 26.93 -1.10
CA ILE A 450 8.31 25.59 -0.67
C ILE A 450 9.12 25.09 0.54
N ARG A 451 10.44 25.25 0.53
CA ARG A 451 11.30 24.90 1.68
C ARG A 451 10.92 25.69 2.94
N GLY A 452 10.69 27.00 2.82
CA GLY A 452 10.34 27.85 3.97
C GLY A 452 8.90 27.67 4.48
N ILE A 453 7.97 27.20 3.65
CA ILE A 453 6.61 26.84 4.09
C ILE A 453 6.65 25.57 4.94
N PHE A 454 7.44 24.56 4.54
CA PHE A 454 7.45 23.26 5.21
C PHE A 454 8.57 23.08 6.24
N ASP A 455 9.39 24.10 6.50
CA ASP A 455 10.39 24.07 7.56
C ASP A 455 9.72 23.88 8.93
N GLN A 456 10.01 22.74 9.57
CA GLN A 456 9.40 22.30 10.83
C GLN A 456 7.86 22.32 10.83
N ALA A 457 7.21 22.09 9.67
CA ALA A 457 5.75 22.10 9.55
C ALA A 457 5.07 21.02 10.38
N ASP A 458 4.23 21.46 11.33
CA ASP A 458 3.37 20.61 12.14
C ASP A 458 2.13 20.13 11.38
N TRP A 459 1.38 19.21 12.00
CA TRP A 459 0.16 18.64 11.43
C TRP A 459 -0.92 19.67 11.11
N VAL A 460 -0.98 20.77 11.87
CA VAL A 460 -1.95 21.86 11.67
C VAL A 460 -1.64 22.60 10.39
N LEU A 461 -0.37 22.92 10.12
CA LEU A 461 0.04 23.61 8.90
C LEU A 461 -0.21 22.74 7.65
N TRP A 462 0.16 21.46 7.69
CA TRP A 462 -0.16 20.50 6.62
C TRP A 462 -1.67 20.43 6.33
N ALA A 463 -2.51 20.35 7.37
CA ALA A 463 -3.97 20.32 7.23
C ALA A 463 -4.54 21.66 6.72
N SER A 464 -4.01 22.79 7.18
CA SER A 464 -4.40 24.16 6.76
C SER A 464 -4.10 24.41 5.29
N LEU A 465 -3.03 23.82 4.77
CA LEU A 465 -2.64 23.91 3.37
C LEU A 465 -3.37 22.91 2.46
N GLY A 466 -4.21 21.99 2.98
CA GLY A 466 -4.70 20.82 2.24
C GLY A 466 -5.21 21.08 0.81
N ARG A 467 -5.98 22.15 0.58
CA ARG A 467 -6.49 22.50 -0.77
C ARG A 467 -5.45 23.11 -1.71
N LEU A 468 -4.34 23.60 -1.17
CA LEU A 468 -3.23 24.27 -1.86
C LEU A 468 -2.07 23.30 -2.14
N LEU A 469 -1.95 22.21 -1.36
CA LEU A 469 -0.86 21.22 -1.48
C LEU A 469 -0.63 20.72 -2.93
N PRO A 470 -1.64 20.42 -3.76
CA PRO A 470 -1.38 19.94 -5.13
C PRO A 470 -0.64 20.96 -6.00
N THR A 471 -1.01 22.24 -5.92
CA THR A 471 -0.34 23.30 -6.68
C THR A 471 1.02 23.67 -6.08
N LEU A 472 1.20 23.56 -4.76
CA LEU A 472 2.52 23.71 -4.12
C LEU A 472 3.48 22.56 -4.51
N ALA A 473 2.96 21.34 -4.65
CA ALA A 473 3.72 20.19 -5.14
C ALA A 473 4.12 20.37 -6.62
N GLU A 474 3.20 20.84 -7.46
CA GLU A 474 3.51 21.21 -8.84
C GLU A 474 4.48 22.39 -8.96
N ALA A 475 4.60 23.28 -7.97
CA ALA A 475 5.55 24.39 -8.03
C ALA A 475 7.01 23.90 -7.99
N ALA A 476 7.40 23.18 -6.94
CA ALA A 476 8.75 22.63 -6.80
C ALA A 476 8.70 21.16 -6.32
N PRO A 477 8.46 20.18 -7.22
CA PRO A 477 8.21 18.78 -6.87
C PRO A 477 9.28 18.17 -5.97
N ASN A 478 10.56 18.34 -6.31
CA ASN A 478 11.66 17.80 -5.50
C ASN A 478 11.72 18.42 -4.10
N ALA A 479 11.45 19.71 -3.95
CA ALA A 479 11.41 20.38 -2.65
C ALA A 479 10.21 19.91 -1.80
N PHE A 480 9.05 19.73 -2.44
CA PHE A 480 7.84 19.22 -1.79
C PHE A 480 8.03 17.76 -1.33
N LEU A 481 8.51 16.87 -2.20
CA LEU A 481 8.75 15.46 -1.85
C LEU A 481 9.82 15.32 -0.76
N ASN A 482 10.88 16.14 -0.78
CA ASN A 482 11.85 16.22 0.32
C ASN A 482 11.18 16.59 1.66
N ALA A 483 10.25 17.55 1.66
CA ALA A 483 9.53 17.96 2.85
C ALA A 483 8.60 16.85 3.39
N VAL A 484 7.87 16.15 2.52
CA VAL A 484 7.01 15.01 2.90
C VAL A 484 7.84 13.86 3.49
N GLU A 485 8.96 13.50 2.87
CA GLU A 485 9.87 12.47 3.39
C GLU A 485 10.51 12.88 4.72
N THR A 486 10.86 14.16 4.88
CA THR A 486 11.40 14.69 6.14
C THR A 486 10.36 14.59 7.25
N ALA A 487 9.10 14.94 6.97
CA ALA A 487 7.99 14.80 7.92
C ALA A 487 7.69 13.32 8.27
N LEU A 488 7.72 12.40 7.30
CA LEU A 488 7.54 10.96 7.52
C LEU A 488 8.61 10.33 8.42
N ARG A 489 9.84 10.88 8.41
CA ARG A 489 10.98 10.46 9.23
C ARG A 489 10.97 11.00 10.66
N GLN A 490 10.09 11.95 11.00
CA GLN A 490 9.98 12.48 12.36
C GLN A 490 9.43 11.42 13.33
N GLN A 491 9.98 11.39 14.55
CA GLN A 491 9.50 10.48 15.61
C GLN A 491 8.03 10.75 15.97
N SER A 492 7.62 12.02 15.96
CA SER A 492 6.22 12.45 16.03
C SER A 492 5.76 12.91 14.64
N CYS A 493 5.55 11.96 13.74
CA CYS A 493 5.12 12.21 12.36
C CYS A 493 3.80 13.01 12.35
N PRO A 494 3.73 14.16 11.63
CA PRO A 494 2.51 14.96 11.58
C PRO A 494 1.35 14.23 10.87
N PHE A 495 1.66 13.31 9.96
CA PHE A 495 0.64 12.55 9.22
C PHE A 495 -0.12 11.55 10.10
N ASP A 496 0.53 10.96 11.12
CA ASP A 496 -0.15 10.11 12.11
C ASP A 496 -1.22 10.90 12.86
N THR A 497 -0.89 12.15 13.21
CA THR A 497 -1.85 13.05 13.87
C THR A 497 -2.98 13.42 12.92
N ILE A 498 -2.68 13.70 11.64
CA ILE A 498 -3.72 13.95 10.62
C ILE A 498 -4.68 12.76 10.47
N PHE A 499 -4.20 11.52 10.46
CA PHE A 499 -5.05 10.33 10.46
C PHE A 499 -5.90 10.24 11.74
N ALA A 500 -5.33 10.52 12.93
CA ALA A 500 -6.06 10.54 14.20
C ALA A 500 -7.13 11.66 14.32
N GLN A 501 -7.03 12.71 13.49
CA GLN A 501 -8.04 13.78 13.39
C GLN A 501 -9.22 13.41 12.46
N GLU A 502 -9.19 12.25 11.80
CA GLU A 502 -10.30 11.77 10.96
C GLU A 502 -11.57 11.51 11.80
N ARG A 503 -12.74 11.82 11.24
CA ARG A 503 -14.06 11.59 11.84
C ARG A 503 -15.06 11.12 10.77
N ASP A 504 -16.19 10.58 11.22
CA ASP A 504 -17.21 9.98 10.34
C ASP A 504 -17.74 10.94 9.25
N VAL A 505 -18.06 10.35 8.10
CA VAL A 505 -18.39 11.04 6.83
C VAL A 505 -19.58 12.01 6.91
N SER A 506 -20.44 11.88 7.94
CA SER A 506 -21.65 12.70 8.11
C SER A 506 -21.44 14.06 8.79
N THR A 507 -20.43 14.20 9.65
CA THR A 507 -20.16 15.41 10.45
C THR A 507 -18.67 15.76 10.55
N GLY A 508 -17.80 14.85 10.14
CA GLY A 508 -16.36 14.98 10.15
C GLY A 508 -15.76 15.32 8.79
N GLY A 509 -14.43 15.34 8.75
CA GLY A 509 -13.65 15.47 7.53
C GLY A 509 -12.35 14.67 7.63
N THR A 510 -11.68 14.48 6.49
CA THR A 510 -10.30 13.98 6.44
C THR A 510 -9.39 15.08 5.90
N TYR A 511 -8.23 15.26 6.52
CA TYR A 511 -7.28 16.31 6.16
C TYR A 511 -6.10 15.78 5.33
N ILE A 512 -5.97 14.46 5.15
CA ILE A 512 -4.90 13.84 4.37
C ILE A 512 -5.11 13.95 2.85
N SER A 513 -6.37 14.08 2.39
CA SER A 513 -6.70 14.06 0.95
C SER A 513 -5.96 15.12 0.12
N GLY A 514 -5.64 16.27 0.71
CA GLY A 514 -4.83 17.30 0.05
C GLY A 514 -3.41 16.84 -0.29
N LEU A 515 -2.79 16.07 0.61
CA LEU A 515 -1.47 15.46 0.38
C LEU A 515 -1.57 14.32 -0.63
N LEU A 516 -2.62 13.50 -0.55
CA LEU A 516 -2.84 12.40 -1.52
C LEU A 516 -3.00 12.95 -2.94
N TRP A 517 -3.84 13.97 -3.13
CA TRP A 517 -3.99 14.67 -4.42
C TRP A 517 -2.69 15.32 -4.91
N ALA A 518 -1.84 15.81 -4.01
CA ALA A 518 -0.54 16.38 -4.36
C ALA A 518 0.45 15.31 -4.84
N LEU A 519 0.45 14.14 -4.20
CA LEU A 519 1.25 12.99 -4.60
C LEU A 519 0.73 12.40 -5.92
N GLU A 520 -0.59 12.21 -6.05
CA GLU A 520 -1.26 11.81 -7.29
C GLU A 520 -0.90 12.71 -8.47
N ALA A 521 -0.99 14.04 -8.32
CA ALA A 521 -0.61 15.00 -9.36
C ALA A 521 0.83 14.80 -9.85
N LEU A 522 1.76 14.49 -8.95
CA LEU A 522 3.16 14.23 -9.28
C LEU A 522 3.40 12.83 -9.87
N ALA A 523 2.57 11.84 -9.56
CA ALA A 523 2.66 10.48 -10.12
C ALA A 523 2.47 10.44 -11.65
N TRP A 524 1.87 11.47 -12.23
CA TRP A 524 1.69 11.59 -13.67
C TRP A 524 3.00 11.76 -14.45
N ASP A 525 4.03 12.40 -13.89
CA ASP A 525 5.36 12.47 -14.50
C ASP A 525 6.20 11.26 -14.08
N GLU A 526 6.70 10.52 -15.07
CA GLU A 526 7.60 9.38 -14.90
C GLU A 526 8.81 9.70 -14.00
N ALA A 527 9.31 10.93 -14.02
CA ALA A 527 10.45 11.36 -13.20
C ALA A 527 10.19 11.30 -11.68
N TYR A 528 8.93 11.34 -11.24
CA TYR A 528 8.55 11.30 -9.82
C TYR A 528 7.79 10.03 -9.41
N LEU A 529 7.21 9.28 -10.37
CA LEU A 529 6.36 8.11 -10.11
C LEU A 529 6.93 7.14 -9.07
N VAL A 530 8.19 6.69 -9.21
CA VAL A 530 8.80 5.71 -8.30
C VAL A 530 8.89 6.27 -6.87
N ARG A 531 9.37 7.51 -6.73
CA ARG A 531 9.52 8.21 -5.45
C ARG A 531 8.18 8.45 -4.77
N VAL A 532 7.19 8.94 -5.52
CA VAL A 532 5.81 9.12 -5.05
C VAL A 532 5.20 7.80 -4.57
N SER A 533 5.44 6.71 -5.30
CA SER A 533 4.93 5.38 -4.94
C SER A 533 5.49 4.89 -3.61
N VAL A 534 6.80 5.10 -3.37
CA VAL A 534 7.41 4.78 -2.07
C VAL A 534 6.83 5.65 -0.95
N ILE A 535 6.65 6.96 -1.17
CA ILE A 535 6.02 7.87 -0.18
C ILE A 535 4.58 7.46 0.15
N LEU A 536 3.77 7.13 -0.85
CA LEU A 536 2.41 6.62 -0.63
C LEU A 536 2.42 5.28 0.10
N ALA A 537 3.40 4.40 -0.15
CA ALA A 537 3.54 3.15 0.58
C ALA A 537 4.00 3.35 2.04
N MET A 538 4.83 4.36 2.31
CA MET A 538 5.19 4.79 3.66
C MET A 538 3.98 5.35 4.41
N LEU A 539 3.11 6.12 3.74
CA LEU A 539 1.84 6.59 4.31
C LEU A 539 0.86 5.43 4.56
N ALA A 540 0.71 4.50 3.60
CA ALA A 540 -0.15 3.32 3.73
C ALA A 540 0.26 2.41 4.91
N ALA A 541 1.56 2.30 5.19
CA ALA A 541 2.07 1.53 6.33
C ALA A 541 1.79 2.18 7.70
N ARG A 542 1.35 3.45 7.73
CA ARG A 542 1.03 4.22 8.95
C ARG A 542 -0.47 4.52 9.09
N ASP A 543 -1.25 4.28 8.04
CA ASP A 543 -2.69 4.51 8.00
C ASP A 543 -3.41 3.50 8.93
N PRO A 544 -4.13 3.97 9.98
CA PRO A 544 -4.88 3.09 10.88
C PRO A 544 -6.17 2.54 10.24
N GLY A 545 -6.51 2.96 9.01
CA GLY A 545 -7.78 2.69 8.36
C GLY A 545 -8.90 3.62 8.84
N GLY A 546 -10.12 3.37 8.34
CA GLY A 546 -11.30 4.18 8.64
C GLY A 546 -12.29 4.21 7.47
N HIS A 547 -13.28 5.11 7.53
CA HIS A 547 -14.46 5.07 6.65
C HIS A 547 -14.32 5.87 5.35
N TRP A 548 -13.33 6.77 5.24
CA TRP A 548 -13.09 7.53 4.01
C TRP A 548 -12.41 6.68 2.92
N MET A 549 -12.90 6.80 1.66
CA MET A 549 -12.38 6.07 0.49
C MET A 549 -11.02 6.58 -0.01
N ASN A 550 -10.69 7.87 0.17
CA ASN A 550 -9.43 8.43 -0.31
C ASN A 550 -8.32 8.15 0.71
N ARG A 551 -7.57 7.07 0.45
CA ARG A 551 -6.53 6.47 1.31
C ARG A 551 -5.23 6.30 0.51
N PRO A 552 -4.05 6.29 1.14
CA PRO A 552 -2.78 6.10 0.43
C PRO A 552 -2.72 4.82 -0.40
N THR A 553 -3.30 3.72 0.10
CA THR A 553 -3.40 2.44 -0.63
C THR A 553 -4.31 2.56 -1.86
N ASN A 554 -5.42 3.30 -1.77
CA ASN A 554 -6.35 3.52 -2.88
C ASN A 554 -5.73 4.41 -3.96
N SER A 555 -4.95 5.43 -3.57
CA SER A 555 -4.14 6.24 -4.50
C SER A 555 -3.13 5.35 -5.23
N LEU A 556 -2.37 4.51 -4.51
CA LEU A 556 -1.44 3.54 -5.11
C LEU A 556 -2.11 2.60 -6.12
N THR A 557 -3.20 1.93 -5.72
CA THR A 557 -3.92 1.03 -6.62
C THR A 557 -4.39 1.79 -7.86
N SER A 558 -5.04 2.95 -7.71
CA SER A 558 -5.55 3.75 -8.84
C SER A 558 -4.45 4.26 -9.79
N ILE A 559 -3.23 4.57 -9.31
CA ILE A 559 -2.09 4.92 -10.17
C ILE A 559 -1.74 3.76 -11.11
N PHE A 560 -1.80 2.52 -10.61
CA PHE A 560 -1.24 1.33 -11.26
C PHE A 560 -2.24 0.37 -11.93
N LEU A 561 -3.55 0.62 -11.84
CA LEU A 561 -4.59 -0.26 -12.43
C LEU A 561 -4.26 -0.64 -13.90
N PRO A 562 -4.16 -1.93 -14.25
CA PRO A 562 -3.80 -2.34 -15.61
C PRO A 562 -4.75 -1.88 -16.72
N TRP A 563 -6.03 -1.69 -16.38
CA TRP A 563 -7.08 -1.27 -17.32
C TRP A 563 -7.32 0.25 -17.33
N PHE A 564 -6.78 1.00 -16.37
CA PHE A 564 -6.94 2.45 -16.25
C PHE A 564 -5.79 3.07 -15.43
N PRO A 565 -4.55 3.07 -15.96
CA PRO A 565 -3.42 3.68 -15.28
C PRO A 565 -3.61 5.19 -15.20
N GLN A 566 -3.07 5.79 -14.14
CA GLN A 566 -3.13 7.24 -13.91
C GLN A 566 -1.72 7.82 -13.85
N THR A 567 -0.95 7.54 -14.91
CA THR A 567 0.41 8.03 -15.10
C THR A 567 0.80 7.98 -16.57
N CYS A 568 1.70 8.87 -17.01
CA CYS A 568 2.27 8.83 -18.35
C CYS A 568 3.47 7.86 -18.50
N ALA A 569 3.87 7.17 -17.43
CA ALA A 569 5.03 6.29 -17.42
C ALA A 569 4.81 4.95 -18.15
N SER A 570 5.88 4.40 -18.73
CA SER A 570 5.83 3.14 -19.49
C SER A 570 5.43 1.92 -18.63
N ILE A 571 5.12 0.77 -19.27
CA ILE A 571 4.83 -0.49 -18.56
C ILE A 571 6.03 -0.90 -17.70
N GLU A 572 7.23 -0.83 -18.28
CA GLU A 572 8.50 -1.16 -17.62
C GLU A 572 8.72 -0.26 -16.40
N LYS A 573 8.41 1.03 -16.52
CA LYS A 573 8.56 1.97 -15.42
C LYS A 573 7.55 1.76 -14.30
N ARG A 574 6.30 1.46 -14.65
CA ARG A 574 5.26 1.07 -13.68
C ARG A 574 5.65 -0.23 -12.95
N ALA A 575 6.27 -1.18 -13.64
CA ALA A 575 6.83 -2.37 -13.03
C ALA A 575 8.00 -2.07 -12.06
N VAL A 576 8.93 -1.18 -12.44
CA VAL A 576 10.02 -0.70 -11.55
C VAL A 576 9.45 -0.05 -10.29
N ALA A 577 8.44 0.81 -10.41
CA ALA A 577 7.83 1.49 -9.27
C ALA A 577 7.23 0.48 -8.26
N ILE A 578 6.49 -0.52 -8.74
CA ILE A 578 5.90 -1.55 -7.87
C ILE A 578 6.97 -2.45 -7.25
N ARG A 579 8.01 -2.87 -7.99
CA ARG A 579 9.14 -3.61 -7.41
C ARG A 579 9.82 -2.81 -6.31
N THR A 580 9.99 -1.49 -6.49
CA THR A 580 10.58 -0.61 -5.48
C THR A 580 9.70 -0.51 -4.24
N VAL A 581 8.36 -0.38 -4.40
CA VAL A 581 7.40 -0.43 -3.28
C VAL A 581 7.45 -1.77 -2.54
N VAL A 582 7.55 -2.87 -3.27
CA VAL A 582 7.69 -4.23 -2.72
C VAL A 582 9.00 -4.39 -1.92
N GLN A 583 10.11 -3.84 -2.41
CA GLN A 583 11.40 -3.86 -1.72
C GLN A 583 11.40 -2.98 -0.46
N GLU A 584 10.85 -1.77 -0.55
CA GLU A 584 10.85 -0.80 0.56
C GLU A 584 9.81 -1.12 1.64
N ARG A 585 8.62 -1.62 1.26
CA ARG A 585 7.48 -1.88 2.17
C ARG A 585 6.72 -3.14 1.73
N GLN A 586 7.36 -4.31 1.86
CA GLN A 586 6.87 -5.61 1.35
C GLN A 586 5.39 -5.93 1.67
N GLY A 587 4.91 -5.63 2.88
CA GLY A 587 3.50 -5.85 3.26
C GLY A 587 2.51 -5.00 2.44
N VAL A 588 2.83 -3.72 2.22
CA VAL A 588 2.02 -2.82 1.37
C VAL A 588 2.15 -3.23 -0.10
N GLY A 589 3.36 -3.58 -0.55
CA GLY A 589 3.60 -4.05 -1.93
C GLY A 589 2.85 -5.34 -2.25
N TRP A 590 2.74 -6.27 -1.30
CA TRP A 590 1.94 -7.49 -1.45
C TRP A 590 0.45 -7.17 -1.61
N HIS A 591 -0.13 -6.35 -0.72
CA HIS A 591 -1.53 -5.92 -0.85
C HIS A 591 -1.79 -5.17 -2.16
N LEU A 592 -0.85 -4.32 -2.59
CA LEU A 592 -0.91 -3.62 -3.87
C LEU A 592 -0.97 -4.61 -5.04
N LEU A 593 -0.07 -5.60 -5.09
CA LEU A 593 -0.09 -6.65 -6.13
C LEU A 593 -1.42 -7.40 -6.16
N MET A 594 -1.94 -7.84 -5.00
CA MET A 594 -3.24 -8.54 -4.94
C MET A 594 -4.42 -7.65 -5.40
N SER A 595 -4.34 -6.33 -5.18
CA SER A 595 -5.33 -5.36 -5.67
C SER A 595 -5.25 -5.08 -7.18
N LEU A 596 -4.12 -5.39 -7.82
CA LEU A 596 -3.84 -5.15 -9.23
C LEU A 596 -4.03 -6.40 -10.12
N LEU A 597 -4.17 -7.59 -9.52
CA LEU A 597 -4.58 -8.81 -10.22
C LEU A 597 -6.04 -8.70 -10.73
N PRO A 598 -6.43 -9.46 -11.77
CA PRO A 598 -7.79 -9.40 -12.31
C PRO A 598 -8.85 -9.75 -11.26
N GLN A 599 -9.87 -8.91 -11.12
CA GLN A 599 -11.00 -9.12 -10.22
C GLN A 599 -12.31 -8.74 -10.93
N GLN A 600 -13.38 -9.52 -10.74
CA GLN A 600 -14.61 -9.39 -11.53
C GLN A 600 -15.41 -8.10 -11.27
N HIS A 601 -15.11 -7.33 -10.21
CA HIS A 601 -15.92 -6.20 -9.73
C HIS A 601 -15.11 -4.94 -9.31
N SER A 602 -13.94 -4.68 -9.91
CA SER A 602 -13.17 -3.47 -9.60
C SER A 602 -13.79 -2.19 -10.18
N MET A 603 -13.78 -1.09 -9.42
CA MET A 603 -14.17 0.26 -9.86
C MET A 603 -13.11 1.29 -9.41
N SER A 604 -12.87 2.32 -10.20
CA SER A 604 -12.04 3.47 -9.82
C SER A 604 -12.61 4.76 -10.39
N ALA A 605 -12.41 5.87 -9.67
CA ALA A 605 -12.78 7.22 -10.08
C ALA A 605 -11.61 7.99 -10.73
N GLY A 606 -10.43 7.37 -10.84
CA GLY A 606 -9.18 8.03 -11.24
C GLY A 606 -8.45 8.67 -10.06
N THR A 607 -7.45 9.49 -10.38
CA THR A 607 -6.63 10.26 -9.42
C THR A 607 -6.61 11.74 -9.80
N TYR A 608 -6.05 12.59 -8.94
CA TYR A 608 -5.91 14.02 -9.24
C TYR A 608 -4.95 14.28 -10.42
N GLU A 609 -5.43 14.97 -11.47
CA GLU A 609 -4.63 15.36 -12.64
C GLU A 609 -3.83 16.67 -12.39
N PRO A 610 -2.57 16.79 -12.86
CA PRO A 610 -1.76 17.99 -12.73
C PRO A 610 -2.29 19.15 -13.60
N LYS A 611 -2.20 20.38 -13.08
CA LYS A 611 -2.76 21.60 -13.69
C LYS A 611 -1.74 22.56 -14.28
N TRP A 612 -0.49 22.52 -13.79
CA TRP A 612 0.56 23.50 -14.07
C TRP A 612 1.75 22.87 -14.81
N ARG A 613 2.18 21.67 -14.40
CA ARG A 613 3.29 20.93 -15.05
C ARG A 613 2.82 20.04 -16.20
N SER A 614 1.61 20.23 -16.71
CA SER A 614 0.96 19.31 -17.63
C SER A 614 1.74 19.10 -18.94
N ARG A 615 2.48 17.99 -19.03
CA ARG A 615 2.83 17.34 -20.31
C ARG A 615 1.62 16.68 -20.98
N LEU A 616 0.49 16.64 -20.29
CA LEU A 616 -0.83 16.29 -20.82
C LEU A 616 -1.26 17.35 -21.86
N GLY A 617 -0.81 17.17 -23.09
CA GLY A 617 -1.37 17.86 -24.26
C GLY A 617 -2.74 17.25 -24.65
N SER A 618 -2.98 17.10 -25.95
CA SER A 618 -4.06 16.24 -26.47
C SER A 618 -3.91 14.76 -26.09
N ASP A 619 -2.75 14.39 -25.53
CA ASP A 619 -2.25 13.04 -25.37
C ASP A 619 -2.42 12.57 -23.92
N ALA A 620 -3.65 12.66 -23.41
CA ALA A 620 -4.02 11.82 -22.27
C ALA A 620 -3.73 10.35 -22.66
N PRO A 621 -3.09 9.55 -21.80
CA PRO A 621 -2.63 8.21 -22.19
C PRO A 621 -3.81 7.41 -22.75
N PRO A 622 -3.70 6.86 -23.97
CA PRO A 622 -4.80 6.11 -24.56
C PRO A 622 -5.16 4.95 -23.64
N ARG A 623 -6.46 4.57 -23.61
CA ARG A 623 -6.89 3.40 -22.85
C ARG A 623 -6.01 2.21 -23.24
N PRO A 624 -5.40 1.50 -22.28
CA PRO A 624 -4.50 0.39 -22.57
C PRO A 624 -5.15 -0.59 -23.54
N THR A 625 -4.39 -0.98 -24.56
CA THR A 625 -4.80 -2.07 -25.44
C THR A 625 -4.91 -3.36 -24.65
N THR A 626 -5.68 -4.33 -25.17
CA THR A 626 -5.80 -5.66 -24.56
C THR A 626 -4.44 -6.33 -24.35
N GLN A 627 -3.46 -6.05 -25.23
CA GLN A 627 -2.09 -6.55 -25.10
C GLN A 627 -1.38 -5.92 -23.90
N GLU A 628 -1.31 -4.59 -23.84
CA GLU A 628 -0.66 -3.85 -22.74
C GLU A 628 -1.28 -4.18 -21.37
N TYR A 629 -2.60 -4.37 -21.31
CA TYR A 629 -3.29 -4.85 -20.12
C TYR A 629 -2.74 -6.21 -19.66
N TRP A 630 -2.67 -7.20 -20.56
CA TRP A 630 -2.20 -8.54 -20.20
C TRP A 630 -0.69 -8.61 -19.95
N ASP A 631 0.12 -7.79 -20.62
CA ASP A 631 1.56 -7.68 -20.36
C ASP A 631 1.81 -7.13 -18.96
N GLN A 632 1.07 -6.08 -18.56
CA GLN A 632 1.14 -5.49 -17.23
C GLN A 632 0.62 -6.45 -16.14
N VAL A 633 -0.53 -7.11 -16.36
CA VAL A 633 -1.06 -8.14 -15.44
C VAL A 633 -0.07 -9.31 -15.30
N SER A 634 0.58 -9.74 -16.39
CA SER A 634 1.59 -10.80 -16.34
C SER A 634 2.84 -10.37 -15.56
N SER A 635 3.27 -9.12 -15.71
CA SER A 635 4.35 -8.54 -14.90
C SER A 635 4.03 -8.56 -13.41
N TYR A 636 2.80 -8.21 -13.03
CA TYR A 636 2.36 -8.18 -11.63
C TYR A 636 2.17 -9.59 -11.04
N ALA A 637 1.60 -10.50 -11.83
CA ALA A 637 1.54 -11.91 -11.47
C ALA A 637 2.95 -12.47 -11.22
N GLN A 638 3.93 -12.17 -12.07
CA GLN A 638 5.31 -12.62 -11.90
C GLN A 638 5.95 -12.11 -10.61
N MET A 639 5.77 -10.83 -10.27
CA MET A 639 6.25 -10.28 -8.99
C MET A 639 5.59 -10.95 -7.78
N ALA A 640 4.31 -11.34 -7.90
CA ALA A 640 3.64 -12.11 -6.86
C ALA A 640 4.24 -13.53 -6.73
N VAL A 641 4.60 -14.20 -7.83
CA VAL A 641 5.34 -15.48 -7.82
C VAL A 641 6.71 -15.34 -7.14
N GLU A 642 7.48 -14.31 -7.50
CA GLU A 642 8.79 -14.02 -6.92
C GLU A 642 8.71 -13.81 -5.40
N LEU A 643 7.73 -13.03 -4.93
CA LEU A 643 7.49 -12.84 -3.50
C LEU A 643 7.09 -14.13 -2.79
N VAL A 644 6.24 -14.94 -3.42
CA VAL A 644 5.81 -16.25 -2.92
C VAL A 644 6.98 -17.24 -2.80
N ARG A 645 7.99 -17.15 -3.68
CA ARG A 645 9.23 -17.92 -3.54
C ARG A 645 10.06 -17.48 -2.34
N SER A 646 10.12 -16.18 -2.07
CA SER A 646 10.85 -15.64 -0.91
C SER A 646 10.15 -15.86 0.42
N ASP A 647 8.81 -15.96 0.40
CA ASP A 647 7.97 -16.21 1.58
C ASP A 647 6.79 -17.13 1.19
N PRO A 648 6.97 -18.46 1.32
CA PRO A 648 5.92 -19.44 1.06
C PRO A 648 4.66 -19.26 1.92
N GLY A 649 4.70 -18.48 3.02
CA GLY A 649 3.52 -18.15 3.80
C GLY A 649 2.46 -17.36 3.02
N LYS A 650 2.88 -16.63 1.98
CA LYS A 650 2.00 -15.87 1.07
C LYS A 650 1.23 -16.76 0.08
N LEU A 651 1.64 -18.02 -0.12
CA LEU A 651 0.97 -18.95 -1.06
C LEU A 651 -0.53 -19.09 -0.78
N LYS A 652 -0.92 -19.19 0.50
CA LYS A 652 -2.33 -19.37 0.91
C LYS A 652 -3.25 -18.26 0.38
N GLU A 653 -2.75 -17.03 0.23
CA GLU A 653 -3.49 -15.86 -0.25
C GLU A 653 -3.49 -15.81 -1.79
N LEU A 654 -2.39 -16.23 -2.43
CA LEU A 654 -2.33 -16.34 -3.88
C LEU A 654 -3.25 -17.44 -4.46
N VAL A 655 -3.53 -18.50 -3.69
CA VAL A 655 -4.47 -19.58 -4.08
C VAL A 655 -5.86 -19.02 -4.42
N ASP A 656 -6.34 -17.99 -3.72
CA ASP A 656 -7.66 -17.40 -4.00
C ASP A 656 -7.75 -16.71 -5.38
N PHE A 657 -6.60 -16.43 -6.03
CA PHE A 657 -6.51 -15.83 -7.37
C PHE A 657 -6.18 -16.85 -8.48
N PHE A 658 -6.10 -18.15 -8.20
CA PHE A 658 -5.70 -19.18 -9.18
C PHE A 658 -6.60 -19.26 -10.42
N ASP A 659 -7.85 -18.83 -10.33
CA ASP A 659 -8.79 -18.74 -11.47
C ASP A 659 -8.54 -17.50 -12.36
N SER A 660 -7.74 -16.56 -11.90
CA SER A 660 -7.53 -15.22 -12.46
C SER A 660 -6.07 -14.96 -12.86
N LEU A 661 -5.14 -15.86 -12.53
CA LEU A 661 -3.72 -15.75 -12.89
C LEU A 661 -3.47 -16.06 -14.39
N PRO A 662 -2.59 -15.29 -15.06
CA PRO A 662 -2.07 -15.64 -16.38
C PRO A 662 -1.40 -17.02 -16.37
N LYS A 663 -1.64 -17.81 -17.42
CA LYS A 663 -1.17 -19.20 -17.50
C LYS A 663 0.32 -19.40 -17.18
N PRO A 664 1.28 -18.58 -17.66
CA PRO A 664 2.69 -18.76 -17.30
C PRO A 664 2.94 -18.67 -15.79
N ALA A 665 2.35 -17.67 -15.13
CA ALA A 665 2.47 -17.49 -13.67
C ALA A 665 1.73 -18.58 -12.90
N PHE A 666 0.56 -19.04 -13.38
CA PHE A 666 -0.15 -20.19 -12.81
C PHE A 666 0.68 -21.48 -12.89
N ASP A 667 1.19 -21.82 -14.08
CA ASP A 667 2.02 -23.00 -14.30
C ASP A 667 3.34 -22.92 -13.48
N GLU A 668 3.93 -21.73 -13.34
CA GLU A 668 5.16 -21.50 -12.57
C GLU A 668 4.94 -21.55 -11.04
N VAL A 669 3.83 -21.00 -10.52
CA VAL A 669 3.44 -21.15 -9.11
C VAL A 669 3.14 -22.62 -8.80
N LEU A 670 2.40 -23.31 -9.67
CA LEU A 670 2.06 -24.70 -9.47
C LEU A 670 3.31 -25.60 -9.48
N ALA A 671 4.24 -25.34 -10.40
CA ALA A 671 5.55 -26.01 -10.45
C ALA A 671 6.44 -25.68 -9.24
N PHE A 672 6.36 -24.46 -8.68
CA PHE A 672 7.05 -24.12 -7.44
C PHE A 672 6.43 -24.84 -6.23
N ILE A 673 5.11 -24.93 -6.13
CA ILE A 673 4.43 -25.71 -5.08
C ILE A 673 4.77 -27.21 -5.19
N GLU A 674 4.98 -27.71 -6.41
CA GLU A 674 5.42 -29.07 -6.70
C GLU A 674 6.94 -29.28 -6.57
N SER A 675 7.73 -28.23 -6.30
CA SER A 675 9.18 -28.35 -6.15
C SER A 675 9.56 -28.96 -4.79
N GLU A 676 10.76 -29.55 -4.72
CA GLU A 676 11.32 -30.02 -3.45
C GLU A 676 11.45 -28.88 -2.42
N ASP A 677 11.66 -27.63 -2.85
CA ASP A 677 11.76 -26.49 -1.92
C ASP A 677 10.46 -26.27 -1.12
N VAL A 678 9.29 -26.62 -1.68
CA VAL A 678 7.98 -26.50 -1.03
C VAL A 678 7.50 -27.84 -0.44
N ILE A 679 7.78 -28.97 -1.10
CA ILE A 679 7.45 -30.31 -0.61
C ILE A 679 8.27 -30.68 0.64
N SER A 680 9.54 -30.26 0.71
CA SER A 680 10.43 -30.48 1.86
C SER A 680 10.28 -29.44 2.98
N LEU A 681 9.42 -28.42 2.82
CA LEU A 681 9.14 -27.46 3.89
C LEU A 681 8.73 -28.20 5.17
N PRO A 682 9.15 -27.70 6.35
CA PRO A 682 8.61 -28.17 7.61
C PRO A 682 7.07 -28.13 7.56
N ASP A 683 6.44 -29.20 8.02
CA ASP A 683 5.00 -29.40 7.84
C ASP A 683 4.15 -28.23 8.40
N GLU A 684 4.67 -27.47 9.37
CA GLU A 684 4.02 -26.27 9.91
C GLU A 684 3.79 -25.16 8.87
N HIS A 685 4.71 -25.01 7.90
CA HIS A 685 4.58 -24.08 6.78
C HIS A 685 3.83 -24.68 5.59
N ARG A 686 3.92 -26.01 5.41
CA ARG A 686 3.20 -26.75 4.36
C ARG A 686 1.70 -26.86 4.63
N LEU A 687 1.28 -26.97 5.90
CA LEU A 687 -0.10 -27.21 6.31
C LEU A 687 -1.09 -26.09 5.88
N PRO A 688 -0.81 -24.78 6.03
CA PRO A 688 -1.71 -23.72 5.56
C PRO A 688 -1.90 -23.75 4.03
N ILE A 689 -0.84 -24.04 3.29
CA ILE A 689 -0.83 -24.11 1.81
C ILE A 689 -1.70 -25.29 1.35
N TRP A 690 -1.45 -26.48 1.92
CA TRP A 690 -2.25 -27.67 1.67
C TRP A 690 -3.74 -27.46 2.00
N SER A 691 -4.02 -26.76 3.10
CA SER A 691 -5.39 -26.46 3.53
C SER A 691 -6.11 -25.50 2.58
N ALA A 692 -5.43 -24.47 2.08
CA ALA A 692 -5.95 -23.54 1.09
C ALA A 692 -6.26 -24.26 -0.24
N LEU A 693 -5.28 -24.99 -0.79
CA LEU A 693 -5.43 -25.77 -2.03
C LEU A 693 -6.57 -26.80 -1.93
N THR A 694 -6.63 -27.56 -0.83
CA THR A 694 -7.69 -28.54 -0.59
C THR A 694 -9.07 -27.90 -0.50
N SER A 695 -9.17 -26.70 0.11
CA SER A 695 -10.42 -25.95 0.21
C SER A 695 -10.86 -25.38 -1.14
N PHE A 696 -9.91 -24.87 -1.93
CA PHE A 696 -10.11 -24.40 -3.29
C PHE A 696 -10.60 -25.53 -4.21
N VAL A 697 -9.93 -26.69 -4.21
CA VAL A 697 -10.37 -27.88 -4.95
C VAL A 697 -11.77 -28.34 -4.51
N LYS A 698 -12.06 -28.38 -3.20
CA LYS A 698 -13.40 -28.73 -2.69
C LYS A 698 -14.47 -27.73 -3.15
N LYS A 699 -14.17 -26.42 -3.17
CA LYS A 699 -15.06 -25.37 -3.68
C LYS A 699 -15.38 -25.61 -5.17
N HIS A 700 -14.36 -25.79 -6.00
CA HIS A 700 -14.55 -26.00 -7.44
C HIS A 700 -15.24 -27.34 -7.76
N ARG A 701 -14.92 -28.44 -7.06
CA ARG A 701 -15.63 -29.72 -7.21
C ARG A 701 -17.08 -29.67 -6.73
N LYS A 702 -17.39 -28.92 -5.65
CA LYS A 702 -18.76 -28.75 -5.13
C LYS A 702 -19.66 -27.93 -6.05
N TYR A 703 -19.08 -27.00 -6.81
CA TYR A 703 -19.79 -26.11 -7.73
C TYR A 703 -19.37 -26.34 -9.19
N ALA A 704 -19.04 -27.57 -9.57
CA ALA A 704 -18.51 -27.91 -10.90
C ALA A 704 -19.45 -27.54 -12.08
N ASP A 705 -20.75 -27.38 -11.81
CA ASP A 705 -21.76 -26.98 -12.80
C ASP A 705 -21.92 -25.44 -12.94
N ALA A 706 -21.05 -24.62 -12.33
CA ALA A 706 -21.15 -23.16 -12.36
C ALA A 706 -20.20 -22.50 -13.38
N ASP A 707 -20.64 -21.43 -14.05
CA ASP A 707 -19.89 -20.78 -15.15
C ASP A 707 -18.50 -20.24 -14.78
N TRP A 708 -18.23 -19.99 -13.48
CA TRP A 708 -16.92 -19.55 -12.96
C TRP A 708 -16.02 -20.71 -12.51
N ALA A 709 -16.51 -21.95 -12.51
CA ALA A 709 -15.74 -23.08 -12.02
C ALA A 709 -14.66 -23.47 -13.04
N LEU A 710 -13.41 -23.62 -12.56
CA LEU A 710 -12.31 -24.12 -13.37
C LEU A 710 -12.61 -25.52 -13.94
N PRO A 711 -12.17 -25.82 -15.19
CA PRO A 711 -12.29 -27.14 -15.79
C PRO A 711 -11.72 -28.24 -14.89
N ALA A 712 -12.37 -29.42 -14.88
CA ALA A 712 -11.94 -30.56 -14.09
C ALA A 712 -10.45 -30.90 -14.27
N GLU A 713 -9.94 -30.82 -15.49
CA GLU A 713 -8.51 -31.04 -15.81
C GLU A 713 -7.55 -30.09 -15.06
N ILE A 714 -7.97 -28.85 -14.77
CA ILE A 714 -7.16 -27.89 -14.01
C ILE A 714 -7.34 -28.14 -12.51
N VAL A 715 -8.57 -28.42 -12.07
CA VAL A 715 -8.86 -28.76 -10.66
C VAL A 715 -8.12 -30.03 -10.23
N ASP A 716 -8.03 -31.03 -11.08
CA ASP A 716 -7.33 -32.29 -10.82
C ASP A 716 -5.80 -32.13 -10.84
N LYS A 717 -5.25 -31.18 -11.61
CA LYS A 717 -3.83 -30.78 -11.51
C LYS A 717 -3.53 -30.15 -10.16
N ILE A 718 -4.39 -29.23 -9.70
CA ILE A 718 -4.25 -28.60 -8.37
C ILE A 718 -4.37 -29.65 -7.26
N ASP A 719 -5.32 -30.58 -7.37
CA ASP A 719 -5.49 -31.69 -6.43
C ASP A 719 -4.28 -32.65 -6.42
N HIS A 720 -3.69 -32.95 -7.59
CA HIS A 720 -2.49 -33.77 -7.68
C HIS A 720 -1.29 -33.13 -6.94
N VAL A 721 -1.09 -31.82 -7.08
CA VAL A 721 -0.04 -31.07 -6.37
C VAL A 721 -0.37 -30.96 -4.87
N ALA A 722 -1.64 -30.72 -4.50
CA ALA A 722 -2.08 -30.75 -3.11
C ALA A 722 -1.81 -32.11 -2.45
N VAL A 723 -1.99 -33.23 -3.16
CA VAL A 723 -1.66 -34.57 -2.66
C VAL A 723 -0.15 -34.74 -2.44
N LYS A 724 0.72 -34.12 -3.24
CA LYS A 724 2.19 -34.13 -3.00
C LYS A 724 2.60 -33.31 -1.78
N LEU A 725 1.84 -32.27 -1.46
CA LEU A 725 1.97 -31.53 -0.21
C LEU A 725 1.37 -32.24 1.01
N THR A 726 0.82 -33.46 0.87
CA THR A 726 0.35 -34.22 2.04
C THR A 726 1.49 -34.38 3.04
N PRO A 727 1.30 -33.98 4.33
CA PRO A 727 2.31 -34.18 5.35
C PRO A 727 2.76 -35.64 5.43
N TYR A 728 4.03 -35.89 5.10
CA TYR A 728 4.62 -37.23 5.17
C TYR A 728 4.65 -37.75 6.59
N ASN A 729 4.87 -36.85 7.54
CA ASN A 729 4.89 -37.18 8.94
C ASN A 729 3.45 -37.50 9.41
N PRO A 730 3.15 -38.75 9.83
CA PRO A 730 1.81 -39.10 10.32
C PRO A 730 1.41 -38.24 11.51
N MET A 731 2.39 -37.73 12.27
CA MET A 731 2.22 -36.74 13.33
C MET A 731 1.48 -35.50 12.79
N VAL A 732 1.98 -34.82 11.75
CA VAL A 732 1.33 -33.59 11.26
C VAL A 732 0.10 -33.88 10.40
N ARG A 733 0.08 -34.99 9.66
CA ARG A 733 -1.12 -35.48 8.97
C ARG A 733 -2.30 -35.68 9.94
N HIS A 734 -2.01 -36.19 11.14
CA HIS A 734 -3.00 -36.43 12.19
C HIS A 734 -3.19 -35.23 13.13
N ARG A 735 -2.40 -34.15 13.04
CA ARG A 735 -2.56 -32.91 13.86
C ARG A 735 -3.97 -32.34 13.78
N ILE A 736 -4.61 -32.44 12.61
CA ILE A 736 -6.00 -32.01 12.39
C ILE A 736 -7.03 -32.81 13.24
N LEU A 737 -6.67 -33.99 13.74
CA LEU A 737 -7.49 -34.80 14.66
C LEU A 737 -7.31 -34.39 16.12
N PHE A 738 -6.30 -33.59 16.47
CA PHE A 738 -5.96 -33.19 17.85
C PHE A 738 -6.12 -31.67 18.10
N VAL A 739 -7.00 -31.02 17.34
CA VAL A 739 -7.42 -29.62 17.52
C VAL A 739 -8.48 -29.46 18.62
N ARG A 740 -8.67 -28.25 19.15
CA ARG A 740 -9.60 -27.99 20.27
C ARG A 740 -11.09 -27.97 19.92
N ASN A 741 -11.47 -27.78 18.66
CA ASN A 741 -12.86 -27.77 18.20
C ASN A 741 -13.06 -28.80 17.07
N THR A 742 -13.85 -29.84 17.31
CA THR A 742 -13.94 -31.00 16.42
C THR A 742 -15.17 -31.02 15.51
N ARG A 743 -16.04 -29.99 15.53
CA ARG A 743 -17.35 -30.01 14.86
C ARG A 743 -17.28 -30.33 13.37
N ASP A 744 -16.30 -29.80 12.65
CA ASP A 744 -16.14 -29.97 11.20
C ASP A 744 -15.41 -31.28 10.80
N LEU A 745 -15.06 -32.13 11.77
CA LEU A 745 -14.39 -33.42 11.58
C LEU A 745 -15.36 -34.63 11.63
N HIS A 746 -16.65 -34.35 11.87
CA HIS A 746 -17.72 -35.34 11.91
C HIS A 746 -18.35 -35.48 10.52
N ASP A 747 -18.53 -36.71 10.04
CA ASP A 747 -19.32 -36.97 8.82
C ASP A 747 -20.79 -36.54 9.04
N ASP A 748 -21.49 -36.15 7.95
CA ASP A 748 -22.91 -35.72 7.90
C ASP A 748 -23.92 -36.86 8.22
N ASP A 749 -23.73 -37.50 9.37
CA ASP A 749 -24.44 -38.69 9.83
C ASP A 749 -25.30 -38.34 11.06
N LYS A 750 -26.57 -38.79 11.10
CA LYS A 750 -27.57 -38.29 12.05
C LYS A 750 -27.43 -38.81 13.50
N ASP A 751 -26.31 -39.43 13.86
CA ASP A 751 -26.09 -40.08 15.16
C ASP A 751 -24.74 -39.67 15.78
N TRP A 752 -24.78 -38.59 16.58
CA TRP A 752 -23.62 -37.96 17.23
C TRP A 752 -22.74 -38.94 18.01
N ARG A 753 -23.32 -39.92 18.73
CA ARG A 753 -22.54 -40.87 19.54
C ARG A 753 -21.64 -41.74 18.67
N LYS A 754 -22.18 -42.27 17.56
CA LYS A 754 -21.40 -43.07 16.61
C LYS A 754 -20.35 -42.24 15.87
N SER A 755 -20.58 -40.94 15.69
CA SER A 755 -19.58 -40.03 15.10
C SER A 755 -18.45 -39.70 16.07
N ALA A 756 -18.75 -39.51 17.36
CA ALA A 756 -17.75 -39.33 18.42
C ALA A 756 -16.90 -40.60 18.65
N GLU A 757 -17.53 -41.79 18.65
CA GLU A 757 -16.82 -43.08 18.74
C GLU A 757 -15.89 -43.31 17.53
N ARG A 758 -16.32 -42.94 16.31
CA ARG A 758 -15.46 -42.96 15.12
C ARG A 758 -14.28 -42.00 15.22
N LEU A 759 -14.47 -40.80 15.76
CA LEU A 759 -13.39 -39.82 15.94
C LEU A 759 -12.37 -40.27 16.99
N ALA A 760 -12.85 -40.77 18.14
CA ALA A 760 -11.97 -41.32 19.18
C ALA A 760 -11.17 -42.53 18.66
N LYS A 761 -11.81 -43.40 17.86
CA LYS A 761 -11.11 -44.48 17.19
C LYS A 761 -10.03 -43.97 16.23
N ARG A 762 -10.35 -43.01 15.34
CA ARG A 762 -9.37 -42.38 14.43
C ARG A 762 -8.19 -41.73 15.17
N GLN A 763 -8.39 -41.19 16.36
CA GLN A 763 -7.32 -40.65 17.21
C GLN A 763 -6.43 -41.76 17.80
N VAL A 764 -6.99 -42.89 18.24
CA VAL A 764 -6.21 -44.05 18.71
C VAL A 764 -5.46 -44.70 17.55
N ASP A 765 -6.14 -44.98 16.44
CA ASP A 765 -5.53 -45.52 15.21
C ASP A 765 -4.35 -44.63 14.74
N ALA A 766 -4.47 -43.30 14.87
CA ALA A 766 -3.40 -42.34 14.56
C ALA A 766 -2.20 -42.41 15.52
N ILE A 767 -2.41 -42.62 16.83
CA ILE A 767 -1.30 -42.80 17.78
C ILE A 767 -0.67 -44.19 17.64
N GLU A 768 -1.44 -45.24 17.36
CA GLU A 768 -0.90 -46.57 17.04
C GLU A 768 -0.02 -46.52 15.79
N GLU A 769 -0.42 -45.79 14.74
CA GLU A 769 0.40 -45.56 13.56
C GLU A 769 1.70 -44.81 13.89
N ILE A 770 1.64 -43.70 14.65
CA ILE A 770 2.82 -42.92 15.05
C ILE A 770 3.77 -43.73 15.96
N LEU A 771 3.22 -44.55 16.85
CA LEU A 771 3.97 -45.46 17.71
C LEU A 771 4.62 -46.60 16.90
N GLY A 772 3.98 -47.06 15.81
CA GLY A 772 4.55 -48.03 14.88
C GLY A 772 5.79 -47.53 14.12
N ILE A 773 6.06 -46.22 14.10
CA ILE A 773 7.24 -45.64 13.41
C ILE A 773 8.51 -45.82 14.26
N ASN A 774 8.50 -45.33 15.51
CA ASN A 774 9.68 -45.21 16.37
C ASN A 774 9.39 -45.51 17.86
N GLY A 775 8.36 -46.32 18.14
CA GLY A 775 7.92 -46.59 19.51
C GLY A 775 7.49 -45.31 20.23
N VAL A 776 7.74 -45.25 21.54
CA VAL A 776 7.33 -44.09 22.35
C VAL A 776 8.10 -42.82 21.96
N GLN A 777 9.33 -42.93 21.45
CA GLN A 777 10.13 -41.78 20.97
C GLN A 777 9.48 -41.07 19.77
N GLY A 778 8.72 -41.79 18.92
CA GLY A 778 7.89 -41.15 17.89
C GLY A 778 6.78 -40.27 18.48
N VAL A 779 6.16 -40.70 19.57
CA VAL A 779 5.09 -39.93 20.24
C VAL A 779 5.66 -38.74 21.02
N ILE A 780 6.82 -38.89 21.65
CA ILE A 780 7.57 -37.82 22.33
C ILE A 780 7.87 -36.64 21.40
N ALA A 781 8.13 -36.90 20.12
CA ALA A 781 8.30 -35.85 19.12
C ALA A 781 6.96 -35.16 18.74
N PHE A 782 5.84 -35.89 18.72
CA PHE A 782 4.55 -35.42 18.18
C PHE A 782 3.92 -34.32 19.04
N VAL A 783 4.04 -34.54 20.33
CA VAL A 783 3.75 -33.65 21.45
C VAL A 783 4.15 -32.20 21.21
N LYS A 784 5.33 -31.96 20.63
CA LYS A 784 5.85 -30.62 20.42
C LYS A 784 5.11 -29.85 19.32
N GLN A 785 4.29 -30.54 18.53
CA GLN A 785 3.72 -30.08 17.25
C GLN A 785 2.19 -30.02 17.25
N VAL A 786 1.50 -30.21 18.39
CA VAL A 786 0.03 -30.24 18.49
C VAL A 786 -0.53 -29.18 19.44
N GLU A 787 -1.74 -28.69 19.16
CA GLU A 787 -2.47 -27.74 20.03
C GLU A 787 -2.96 -28.37 21.35
N ASN A 788 -2.98 -29.71 21.42
CA ASN A 788 -3.36 -30.46 22.60
C ASN A 788 -2.40 -31.64 22.87
N PRO A 789 -1.19 -31.38 23.39
CA PRO A 789 -0.20 -32.43 23.71
C PRO A 789 -0.70 -33.41 24.79
N SER A 790 -1.64 -32.99 25.64
CA SER A 790 -2.25 -33.86 26.65
C SER A 790 -3.17 -34.92 26.06
N GLN A 791 -3.88 -34.62 24.96
CA GLN A 791 -4.73 -35.61 24.26
C GLN A 791 -3.89 -36.67 23.55
N VAL A 792 -2.69 -36.32 23.09
CA VAL A 792 -1.70 -37.28 22.55
C VAL A 792 -1.22 -38.24 23.64
N GLY A 793 -0.88 -37.71 24.83
CA GLY A 793 -0.56 -38.54 26.00
C GLY A 793 -1.74 -39.43 26.46
N PHE A 794 -2.97 -38.92 26.39
CA PHE A 794 -4.19 -39.66 26.73
C PHE A 794 -4.47 -40.82 25.76
N ALA A 795 -4.38 -40.58 24.46
CA ALA A 795 -4.60 -41.60 23.45
C ALA A 795 -3.50 -42.69 23.48
N LEU A 796 -2.24 -42.33 23.78
CA LEU A 796 -1.16 -43.30 23.97
C LEU A 796 -1.44 -44.29 25.11
N GLY A 797 -2.01 -43.84 26.24
CA GLY A 797 -2.35 -44.72 27.37
C GLY A 797 -3.55 -45.66 27.15
N GLN A 798 -4.28 -45.52 26.03
CA GLN A 798 -5.38 -46.41 25.64
C GLN A 798 -4.93 -47.55 24.70
N VAL A 799 -3.69 -47.50 24.21
CA VAL A 799 -3.11 -48.52 23.34
C VAL A 799 -2.71 -49.76 24.16
N ASN A 800 -3.09 -50.96 23.68
CA ASN A 800 -2.89 -52.22 24.42
C ASN A 800 -1.58 -52.95 24.11
N SER A 801 -0.77 -52.45 23.18
CA SER A 801 0.37 -53.17 22.58
C SER A 801 1.74 -52.86 23.18
N VAL A 802 1.85 -52.01 24.21
CA VAL A 802 3.14 -51.55 24.76
C VAL A 802 3.18 -51.57 26.28
N ASN A 803 4.25 -52.10 26.85
CA ASN A 803 4.51 -52.11 28.29
C ASN A 803 5.22 -50.81 28.74
N ALA A 804 4.67 -49.65 28.33
CA ALA A 804 5.35 -48.34 28.30
C ALA A 804 5.69 -47.70 29.67
N THR A 805 5.60 -48.47 30.76
CA THR A 805 5.84 -48.01 32.13
C THR A 805 7.33 -47.82 32.42
N ASP A 806 8.16 -48.80 32.04
CA ASP A 806 9.57 -48.86 32.44
C ASP A 806 10.52 -48.12 31.46
N ASP A 807 10.10 -47.94 30.20
CA ASP A 807 10.94 -47.35 29.14
C ASP A 807 10.83 -45.81 29.02
N VAL A 808 9.76 -45.19 29.55
CA VAL A 808 9.41 -43.78 29.27
C VAL A 808 9.77 -42.85 30.44
N LEU A 809 9.67 -43.38 31.67
CA LEU A 809 9.82 -42.62 32.90
C LEU A 809 11.27 -42.42 33.42
N PRO A 810 12.30 -43.22 33.10
CA PRO A 810 13.64 -42.97 33.65
C PRO A 810 14.44 -41.86 32.96
N GLU A 811 14.22 -41.59 31.66
CA GLU A 811 15.08 -40.69 30.86
C GLU A 811 14.49 -39.27 30.66
N LEU A 812 13.28 -39.17 30.12
CA LEU A 812 12.64 -37.89 29.73
C LEU A 812 12.32 -36.99 30.91
N VAL A 813 12.16 -37.67 32.03
CA VAL A 813 11.82 -37.17 33.34
C VAL A 813 12.98 -36.31 33.88
N LEU A 814 14.20 -36.39 33.31
CA LEU A 814 15.30 -35.44 33.55
C LEU A 814 15.29 -34.14 32.70
N SER A 815 14.37 -33.95 31.74
CA SER A 815 14.51 -32.97 30.65
C SER A 815 14.49 -31.47 31.06
N PHE A 816 14.95 -30.55 30.21
CA PHE A 816 14.73 -29.09 30.41
C PHE A 816 13.55 -28.53 29.59
N ASP A 817 12.82 -29.36 28.85
CA ASP A 817 11.83 -28.97 27.83
C ASP A 817 10.39 -28.73 28.39
N PRO A 818 9.66 -27.65 27.99
CA PRO A 818 8.28 -27.38 28.46
C PRO A 818 7.17 -28.24 27.83
N GLN A 819 7.30 -28.65 26.57
CA GLN A 819 6.25 -29.38 25.84
C GLN A 819 6.28 -30.87 26.21
N LEU A 820 7.48 -31.43 26.36
CA LEU A 820 7.68 -32.79 26.86
C LEU A 820 7.10 -32.98 28.27
N ARG A 821 7.09 -31.92 29.10
CA ARG A 821 6.39 -31.94 30.40
C ARG A 821 4.87 -32.13 30.26
N GLN A 822 4.20 -31.41 29.34
CA GLN A 822 2.75 -31.57 29.14
C GLN A 822 2.36 -32.95 28.60
N PHE A 823 3.26 -33.57 27.84
CA PHE A 823 3.11 -34.96 27.39
C PHE A 823 3.33 -35.98 28.49
N VAL A 824 4.46 -35.90 29.19
CA VAL A 824 4.76 -36.79 30.32
C VAL A 824 3.63 -36.68 31.35
N GLN A 825 3.07 -35.49 31.56
CA GLN A 825 1.83 -35.27 32.32
C GLN A 825 0.60 -36.00 31.74
N GLY A 826 0.27 -35.84 30.45
CA GLY A 826 -0.89 -36.50 29.82
C GLY A 826 -0.79 -38.03 29.78
N PHE A 827 0.43 -38.54 29.57
CA PHE A 827 0.76 -39.97 29.56
C PHE A 827 0.65 -40.59 30.97
N ILE A 828 1.26 -39.97 31.99
CA ILE A 828 1.10 -40.38 33.40
C ILE A 828 -0.37 -40.33 33.83
N TRP A 829 -1.14 -39.35 33.36
CA TRP A 829 -2.57 -39.21 33.66
C TRP A 829 -3.44 -40.31 33.03
N ALA A 830 -3.09 -40.78 31.83
CA ALA A 830 -3.82 -41.84 31.13
C ALA A 830 -3.72 -43.20 31.84
N HIS A 831 -2.49 -43.59 32.22
CA HIS A 831 -2.27 -44.80 33.00
C HIS A 831 -2.90 -44.70 34.40
N TRP A 832 -2.88 -43.51 35.02
CA TRP A 832 -3.55 -43.28 36.30
C TRP A 832 -5.09 -43.41 36.21
N GLN A 833 -5.73 -42.94 35.14
CA GLN A 833 -7.17 -43.17 34.90
C GLN A 833 -7.53 -44.67 34.80
N ARG A 834 -6.65 -45.48 34.19
CA ARG A 834 -6.86 -46.91 33.95
C ARG A 834 -6.52 -47.81 35.15
N GLU A 835 -5.48 -47.47 35.90
CA GLU A 835 -4.83 -48.36 36.90
C GLU A 835 -4.52 -47.69 38.26
N GLN A 836 -4.70 -46.38 38.39
CA GLN A 836 -4.50 -45.58 39.62
C GLN A 836 -3.07 -45.72 40.20
N TRP A 837 -2.87 -45.42 41.50
CA TRP A 837 -1.55 -45.45 42.17
C TRP A 837 -0.84 -46.82 42.11
N GLY A 838 -1.59 -47.90 41.89
CA GLY A 838 -1.06 -49.25 41.71
C GLY A 838 -0.16 -49.43 40.47
N TRP A 839 0.05 -48.38 39.67
CA TRP A 839 1.04 -48.30 38.61
C TRP A 839 2.36 -47.67 39.09
N PHE A 840 2.31 -46.49 39.74
CA PHE A 840 3.50 -45.74 40.16
C PHE A 840 4.28 -46.44 41.28
N ASP A 841 3.58 -47.09 42.23
CA ASP A 841 4.21 -47.81 43.34
C ASP A 841 4.88 -49.14 42.93
N LYS A 842 4.77 -49.53 41.64
CA LYS A 842 5.50 -50.67 41.05
C LYS A 842 6.81 -50.26 40.37
N LEU A 843 7.12 -48.97 40.25
CA LEU A 843 8.34 -48.47 39.61
C LEU A 843 9.57 -48.68 40.52
N ASN A 844 10.62 -49.27 39.96
CA ASN A 844 11.88 -49.51 40.69
C ASN A 844 12.75 -48.25 40.75
N THR A 845 12.58 -47.45 41.79
CA THR A 845 13.31 -46.18 42.03
C THR A 845 14.65 -46.34 42.77
N ALA A 846 15.01 -47.55 43.21
CA ALA A 846 16.20 -47.79 44.04
C ALA A 846 17.55 -47.69 43.29
N SER A 847 17.52 -47.45 41.98
CA SER A 847 18.69 -47.45 41.08
C SER A 847 19.02 -46.08 40.46
N TRP A 848 18.24 -45.04 40.75
CA TRP A 848 18.44 -43.72 40.14
C TRP A 848 19.53 -42.91 40.89
N SER A 849 20.21 -41.97 40.22
CA SER A 849 21.25 -41.13 40.85
C SER A 849 20.72 -39.81 41.39
N ARG A 850 21.46 -39.14 42.29
CA ARG A 850 21.04 -37.87 42.91
C ARG A 850 20.54 -36.83 41.90
N ASP A 851 21.30 -36.52 40.85
CA ASP A 851 20.87 -35.58 39.79
C ASP A 851 19.70 -36.11 38.94
N GLN A 852 19.72 -37.40 38.58
CA GLN A 852 18.62 -38.01 37.82
C GLN A 852 17.31 -37.94 38.58
N ILE A 853 17.40 -38.20 39.88
CA ILE A 853 16.33 -38.02 40.82
C ILE A 853 15.98 -36.52 40.92
N ALA A 854 16.95 -35.60 40.97
CA ALA A 854 16.69 -34.16 41.06
C ALA A 854 15.77 -33.63 39.95
N GLN A 855 16.04 -33.92 38.66
CA GLN A 855 15.10 -33.52 37.61
C GLN A 855 14.00 -34.53 37.31
N ALA A 856 14.13 -35.81 37.64
CA ALA A 856 12.96 -36.69 37.65
C ALA A 856 11.83 -36.12 38.50
N LEU A 857 12.26 -35.47 39.56
CA LEU A 857 11.47 -34.79 40.54
C LEU A 857 11.25 -33.30 40.23
N LEU A 858 11.64 -32.86 39.04
CA LEU A 858 11.19 -31.65 38.35
C LEU A 858 10.00 -31.92 37.39
N HIS A 859 9.70 -33.18 36.98
CA HIS A 859 8.69 -33.51 35.94
C HIS A 859 7.55 -34.45 36.29
N LEU A 860 7.78 -35.47 37.12
CA LEU A 860 6.69 -35.85 38.03
C LEU A 860 6.32 -34.53 38.70
N PRO A 861 5.05 -34.12 38.67
CA PRO A 861 4.70 -32.71 38.85
C PRO A 861 5.41 -32.19 40.10
N PHE A 862 6.19 -31.11 39.97
CA PHE A 862 7.13 -30.52 40.95
C PHE A 862 6.33 -30.10 42.21
N LYS A 863 5.95 -31.13 43.00
CA LYS A 863 4.94 -31.23 44.06
C LYS A 863 5.60 -31.78 45.34
N PRO A 864 4.91 -31.71 46.49
CA PRO A 864 5.39 -32.33 47.73
C PRO A 864 5.74 -33.81 47.65
N GLU A 865 5.00 -34.68 46.95
CA GLU A 865 5.35 -36.12 46.81
C GLU A 865 6.66 -36.33 46.03
N THR A 866 7.07 -35.28 45.32
CA THR A 866 8.17 -35.24 44.38
C THR A 866 9.41 -34.68 45.09
N TRP A 867 9.32 -33.56 45.82
CA TRP A 867 10.44 -33.13 46.68
C TRP A 867 10.62 -34.00 47.94
N GLN A 868 9.56 -34.63 48.47
CA GLN A 868 9.72 -35.68 49.49
C GLN A 868 10.61 -36.81 48.97
N ARG A 869 10.56 -37.11 47.67
CA ARG A 869 11.52 -38.02 47.03
C ARG A 869 12.87 -37.35 46.82
N ALA A 870 12.96 -36.06 46.51
CA ALA A 870 14.25 -35.39 46.29
C ALA A 870 15.05 -35.33 47.59
N ASP A 871 14.42 -34.96 48.70
CA ASP A 871 15.02 -34.96 50.03
C ASP A 871 15.26 -36.37 50.59
N LEU A 872 14.41 -37.37 50.26
CA LEU A 872 14.73 -38.79 50.56
C LEU A 872 15.96 -39.29 49.81
N LEU A 873 16.37 -38.65 48.70
CA LEU A 873 17.27 -39.22 47.72
C LEU A 873 18.53 -38.36 47.38
N LEU A 874 18.63 -37.06 47.72
CA LEU A 874 19.73 -36.15 47.30
C LEU A 874 20.75 -35.67 48.38
N GLY A 875 20.36 -35.16 49.54
CA GLY A 875 21.31 -34.63 50.55
C GLY A 875 22.28 -33.52 50.04
N GLU A 876 23.54 -33.52 50.50
CA GLU A 876 24.55 -32.42 50.36
C GLU A 876 25.01 -32.02 48.93
N GLY A 877 24.48 -32.60 47.84
CA GLY A 877 25.05 -32.54 46.48
C GLY A 877 24.99 -31.20 45.71
N ALA A 878 24.85 -30.04 46.36
CA ALA A 878 24.37 -28.81 45.70
C ALA A 878 25.42 -27.88 45.05
N LYS A 879 26.74 -28.08 45.25
CA LYS A 879 27.80 -27.13 44.79
C LYS A 879 28.55 -27.59 43.53
N GLU A 880 28.47 -28.87 43.19
CA GLU A 880 29.15 -29.45 42.04
C GLU A 880 28.52 -29.08 40.68
N TYR A 881 27.38 -28.40 40.72
CA TYR A 881 26.70 -27.70 39.63
C TYR A 881 27.53 -26.52 39.01
N TRP A 882 28.74 -26.18 39.52
CA TRP A 882 29.50 -24.99 39.06
C TRP A 882 30.97 -25.18 38.60
N ALA A 883 31.80 -26.02 39.25
CA ALA A 883 33.22 -26.18 38.85
C ALA A 883 33.42 -27.11 37.63
N ARG A 884 32.33 -27.53 36.99
CA ARG A 884 32.24 -28.57 35.96
C ARG A 884 31.84 -28.01 34.59
N VAL A 885 32.22 -26.76 34.31
CA VAL A 885 32.04 -26.06 33.02
C VAL A 885 33.41 -25.94 32.30
N PRO A 886 33.73 -26.75 31.26
CA PRO A 886 35.11 -26.91 30.76
C PRO A 886 35.52 -26.04 29.54
N VAL A 887 36.84 -25.91 29.33
CA VAL A 887 37.47 -25.49 28.06
C VAL A 887 38.71 -26.39 27.82
N HIS A 888 38.97 -26.88 26.61
CA HIS A 888 40.03 -27.89 26.35
C HIS A 888 41.02 -27.48 25.25
N ARG A 889 41.84 -28.40 24.69
CA ARG A 889 42.37 -28.22 23.31
C ARG A 889 41.44 -28.85 22.25
N TYR A 890 40.67 -29.87 22.64
CA TYR A 890 39.50 -30.45 21.96
C TYR A 890 38.63 -31.19 23.03
N GLN A 891 37.54 -30.59 23.54
CA GLN A 891 36.31 -31.32 24.02
C GLN A 891 35.10 -30.82 23.19
N GLN A 892 35.46 -30.53 21.96
CA GLN A 892 35.26 -29.32 21.17
C GLN A 892 36.08 -29.59 19.89
N GLY A 893 35.96 -28.76 18.86
CA GLY A 893 37.07 -28.49 17.96
C GLY A 893 38.18 -27.62 18.63
N ASP A 894 38.94 -26.94 17.79
CA ASP A 894 39.41 -25.53 17.92
C ASP A 894 40.21 -25.02 19.12
N ALA A 895 40.39 -25.77 20.21
CA ALA A 895 40.68 -25.15 21.49
C ALA A 895 42.19 -25.01 21.83
N ASP A 896 43.06 -24.88 20.83
CA ASP A 896 44.52 -24.62 20.95
C ASP A 896 44.88 -23.56 22.02
N TYR A 897 43.93 -22.64 22.25
CA TYR A 897 44.01 -21.45 23.08
C TYR A 897 43.80 -21.63 24.58
N VAL A 898 43.20 -22.71 25.08
CA VAL A 898 43.14 -22.92 26.54
C VAL A 898 44.52 -23.15 27.16
N ALA A 899 45.50 -23.54 26.33
CA ALA A 899 46.91 -23.56 26.68
C ALA A 899 47.65 -22.24 26.34
N VAL A 900 47.30 -21.55 25.24
CA VAL A 900 47.83 -20.19 24.94
C VAL A 900 47.51 -19.23 26.08
N ASP A 901 46.30 -19.31 26.60
CA ASP A 901 45.76 -18.37 27.58
C ASP A 901 46.04 -18.82 29.02
N ALA A 902 46.35 -20.09 29.27
CA ALA A 902 47.08 -20.48 30.47
C ALA A 902 48.52 -19.91 30.47
N LEU A 903 49.20 -19.84 29.31
CA LEU A 903 50.57 -19.31 29.20
C LEU A 903 50.64 -17.78 29.31
N LEU A 904 49.76 -17.04 28.62
CA LEU A 904 49.72 -15.57 28.67
C LEU A 904 49.26 -15.05 30.04
N LYS A 905 48.33 -15.76 30.70
CA LYS A 905 47.93 -15.52 32.09
C LYS A 905 49.04 -15.84 33.12
N HIS A 906 50.23 -16.21 32.63
CA HIS A 906 51.50 -16.34 33.36
C HIS A 906 52.72 -15.56 32.71
N LYS A 907 52.50 -14.59 31.78
CA LYS A 907 53.39 -13.49 31.23
C LYS A 907 54.67 -13.79 30.38
N ARG A 908 54.64 -13.84 29.03
CA ARG A 908 55.87 -13.99 28.17
C ARG A 908 55.81 -13.39 26.73
N PRO A 909 56.47 -12.22 26.44
CA PRO A 909 56.35 -11.46 25.17
C PRO A 909 57.19 -11.95 23.97
N ARG A 910 58.34 -11.36 23.55
CA ARG A 910 58.88 -11.52 22.16
C ARG A 910 59.14 -12.96 21.68
N ALA A 911 59.33 -13.92 22.59
CA ALA A 911 59.32 -15.36 22.29
C ALA A 911 58.06 -15.85 21.54
N ALA A 912 56.97 -15.08 21.60
CA ALA A 912 55.77 -15.24 20.81
C ALA A 912 56.01 -14.89 19.32
N LEU A 913 56.67 -13.77 18.98
CA LEU A 913 57.03 -13.37 17.59
C LEU A 913 57.95 -14.37 16.87
N ALA A 914 58.78 -15.08 17.63
CA ALA A 914 59.72 -16.05 17.09
C ALA A 914 59.04 -17.37 16.68
N CYS A 915 57.90 -17.74 17.29
CA CYS A 915 57.10 -18.89 16.85
C CYS A 915 56.43 -18.69 15.47
N LEU A 916 56.72 -17.59 14.78
CA LEU A 916 55.78 -16.92 13.89
C LEU A 916 56.41 -16.35 12.62
N ALA A 917 57.42 -15.49 12.69
CA ALA A 917 58.17 -15.15 11.47
C ALA A 917 58.77 -16.42 10.82
N ALA A 918 59.12 -17.43 11.62
CA ALA A 918 59.54 -18.75 11.15
C ALA A 918 58.40 -19.61 10.54
N ARG A 919 57.13 -19.32 10.85
CA ARG A 919 55.98 -19.96 10.17
C ARG A 919 55.84 -19.38 8.74
N VAL A 920 56.09 -18.08 8.56
CA VAL A 920 56.03 -17.39 7.25
C VAL A 920 56.99 -17.97 6.21
N ASP A 921 58.29 -18.02 6.50
CA ASP A 921 59.30 -18.47 5.52
C ASP A 921 59.09 -19.93 5.08
N GLU A 922 58.44 -20.75 5.91
CA GLU A 922 58.05 -22.14 5.60
C GLU A 922 56.66 -22.28 4.92
N LYS A 923 55.91 -21.18 4.77
CA LYS A 923 54.49 -21.15 4.35
C LYS A 923 53.54 -21.91 5.29
N LEU A 924 53.91 -22.01 6.57
CA LEU A 924 53.06 -22.52 7.63
C LEU A 924 52.26 -21.37 8.25
N ARG A 925 51.02 -21.62 8.66
CA ARG A 925 50.09 -20.53 8.99
C ARG A 925 50.33 -19.94 10.39
N LEU A 926 50.98 -18.77 10.49
CA LEU A 926 51.09 -17.93 11.70
C LEU A 926 49.95 -18.06 12.75
N ASP A 927 50.28 -18.15 14.06
CA ASP A 927 49.37 -17.75 15.16
C ASP A 927 49.59 -16.26 15.45
N PRO A 928 48.77 -15.34 14.93
CA PRO A 928 49.23 -13.98 14.79
C PRO A 928 49.04 -13.13 16.06
N ASN A 929 48.19 -13.54 17.00
CA ASN A 929 47.99 -12.82 18.26
C ASN A 929 49.31 -12.73 19.04
N ARG A 930 50.07 -13.82 18.98
CA ARG A 930 51.43 -13.93 19.48
C ARG A 930 52.48 -13.16 18.65
N ALA A 931 52.24 -12.89 17.37
CA ALA A 931 53.18 -12.11 16.53
C ALA A 931 53.04 -10.63 16.84
N VAL A 932 51.85 -10.24 17.25
CA VAL A 932 51.43 -8.85 17.21
C VAL A 932 51.33 -8.28 18.64
N GLU A 933 51.05 -9.13 19.65
CA GLU A 933 51.49 -8.90 21.03
C GLU A 933 53.00 -8.68 21.12
N ALA A 934 53.78 -9.30 20.23
CA ALA A 934 55.23 -9.22 20.25
C ALA A 934 55.85 -8.15 19.33
N LEU A 935 55.25 -7.77 18.19
CA LEU A 935 55.65 -6.57 17.44
C LEU A 935 55.45 -5.29 18.27
N LEU A 936 54.33 -5.19 19.00
CA LEU A 936 54.10 -4.06 19.90
C LEU A 936 54.87 -4.12 21.21
N SER A 937 55.12 -5.32 21.74
CA SER A 937 56.12 -5.44 22.81
C SER A 937 57.51 -5.05 22.27
N ALA A 938 57.80 -5.19 20.98
CA ALA A 938 59.11 -4.83 20.43
C ALA A 938 59.32 -3.32 20.27
N THR A 939 58.27 -2.50 20.07
CA THR A 939 58.39 -1.03 20.04
C THR A 939 58.73 -0.42 21.41
N THR A 940 58.64 -1.20 22.50
CA THR A 940 58.79 -0.73 23.89
C THR A 940 59.61 -1.63 24.83
N SER A 941 60.14 -2.78 24.37
CA SER A 941 60.89 -3.76 25.20
C SER A 941 62.42 -3.55 25.20
N ASN A 942 63.03 -3.78 26.36
CA ASN A 942 64.49 -3.76 26.59
C ASN A 942 65.18 -5.14 26.38
N GLU A 943 64.49 -6.12 25.83
CA GLU A 943 65.05 -7.43 25.42
C GLU A 943 66.09 -7.23 24.29
N ALA A 944 67.22 -7.95 24.32
CA ALA A 944 68.38 -7.67 23.44
C ALA A 944 68.17 -8.14 21.98
N ASP A 945 68.72 -7.41 21.00
CA ASP A 945 68.21 -7.37 19.62
C ASP A 945 69.20 -7.89 18.54
N PRO A 946 68.74 -8.50 17.41
CA PRO A 946 69.58 -8.94 16.28
C PRO A 946 69.76 -7.88 15.17
N ALA A 947 70.76 -8.07 14.30
CA ALA A 947 71.33 -7.01 13.44
C ALA A 947 70.65 -6.76 12.06
N ILE A 948 69.48 -7.33 11.77
CA ILE A 948 68.73 -7.12 10.51
C ILE A 948 67.26 -6.96 10.88
N ALA A 949 66.62 -5.86 10.46
CA ALA A 949 65.32 -5.44 11.03
C ALA A 949 64.37 -4.76 10.04
N ALA A 950 64.75 -3.65 9.38
CA ALA A 950 63.76 -2.85 8.63
C ALA A 950 63.14 -3.56 7.41
N HIS A 951 63.92 -4.37 6.69
CA HIS A 951 63.39 -5.18 5.59
C HIS A 951 62.56 -6.35 6.12
N ASP A 952 63.01 -6.99 7.20
CA ASP A 952 62.32 -8.14 7.83
C ASP A 952 61.04 -7.71 8.55
N TYR A 953 60.95 -6.46 9.03
CA TYR A 953 59.72 -5.89 9.52
C TYR A 953 58.82 -5.49 8.36
N ALA A 954 59.33 -4.92 7.27
CA ALA A 954 58.52 -4.73 6.07
C ALA A 954 58.04 -6.05 5.45
N MET A 955 58.81 -7.15 5.58
CA MET A 955 58.46 -8.49 5.12
C MET A 955 57.56 -9.25 6.09
N VAL A 956 57.76 -9.14 7.40
CA VAL A 956 56.84 -9.68 8.40
C VAL A 956 55.55 -8.87 8.38
N ILE A 957 55.56 -7.54 8.30
CA ILE A 957 54.34 -6.74 8.04
C ILE A 957 53.72 -7.17 6.71
N LYS A 958 54.49 -7.33 5.63
CA LYS A 958 53.96 -7.82 4.35
C LYS A 958 53.45 -9.27 4.43
N ALA A 959 53.98 -10.14 5.28
CA ALA A 959 53.48 -11.49 5.49
C ALA A 959 52.32 -11.55 6.49
N LEU A 960 52.25 -10.60 7.41
CA LEU A 960 51.09 -10.34 8.26
C LEU A 960 49.95 -9.69 7.42
N GLN A 961 50.28 -8.99 6.33
CA GLN A 961 49.37 -8.55 5.26
C GLN A 961 48.99 -9.70 4.29
N ASP A 962 49.96 -10.52 3.85
CA ASP A 962 49.81 -11.54 2.79
C ASP A 962 49.33 -12.92 3.34
N GLU A 963 49.66 -13.30 4.59
CA GLU A 963 49.14 -14.49 5.31
C GLU A 963 48.00 -14.17 6.30
N GLY A 964 47.95 -12.93 6.81
CA GLY A 964 46.90 -12.40 7.69
C GLY A 964 47.17 -12.48 9.20
N VAL A 965 46.71 -11.46 9.95
CA VAL A 965 46.80 -11.35 11.42
C VAL A 965 45.44 -11.38 12.10
N ALA A 966 45.32 -12.18 13.16
CA ALA A 966 44.14 -12.25 14.03
C ALA A 966 43.88 -10.91 14.76
N ASP A 967 44.83 -10.41 15.55
CA ASP A 967 44.75 -9.07 16.13
C ASP A 967 45.31 -8.01 15.16
N LYS A 968 44.45 -7.59 14.24
CA LYS A 968 44.69 -6.48 13.31
C LYS A 968 44.98 -5.16 14.02
N SER A 969 44.38 -4.89 15.19
CA SER A 969 44.59 -3.61 15.91
C SER A 969 46.06 -3.39 16.23
N LYS A 970 46.77 -4.48 16.57
CA LYS A 970 48.22 -4.43 16.78
C LYS A 970 49.03 -4.36 15.48
N LEU A 971 48.54 -4.91 14.35
CA LEU A 971 49.17 -4.73 13.02
C LEU A 971 48.97 -3.30 12.49
N MET A 972 47.81 -2.69 12.74
CA MET A 972 47.55 -1.27 12.48
C MET A 972 48.41 -0.37 13.34
N SER A 973 48.57 -0.71 14.62
CA SER A 973 49.47 0.04 15.53
C SER A 973 50.92 0.00 15.05
N VAL A 974 51.33 -1.08 14.38
CA VAL A 974 52.60 -1.18 13.67
C VAL A 974 52.60 -0.31 12.40
N GLU A 975 51.64 -0.47 11.47
CA GLU A 975 51.58 0.35 10.25
C GLU A 975 51.46 1.85 10.53
N TRP A 976 50.76 2.24 11.60
CA TRP A 976 50.59 3.62 12.05
C TRP A 976 51.91 4.20 12.56
N ALA A 977 52.67 3.43 13.32
CA ALA A 977 54.02 3.79 13.76
C ALA A 977 55.02 3.91 12.59
N TYR A 978 54.75 3.24 11.46
CA TYR A 978 55.60 3.24 10.26
C TYR A 978 54.99 3.97 9.04
N LEU A 979 53.93 4.78 9.21
CA LEU A 979 53.15 5.33 8.09
C LEU A 979 53.99 6.15 7.09
N GLY A 980 54.87 7.03 7.58
CA GLY A 980 55.76 7.86 6.75
C GLY A 980 56.91 7.08 6.08
N LEU A 981 57.17 5.84 6.50
CA LEU A 981 58.07 4.91 5.81
C LEU A 981 57.33 4.19 4.67
N LEU A 982 56.04 3.88 4.86
CA LEU A 982 55.19 3.20 3.87
C LEU A 982 54.86 4.10 2.68
N GLU A 983 54.50 5.37 2.89
CA GLU A 983 54.18 6.35 1.80
C GLU A 983 55.33 6.57 0.79
N ARG A 984 56.58 6.26 1.18
CA ARG A 984 57.79 6.41 0.34
C ARG A 984 58.40 5.07 -0.10
N SER A 985 57.76 3.97 0.25
CA SER A 985 58.23 2.60 -0.04
C SER A 985 57.93 2.20 -1.48
N GLN A 986 58.72 1.28 -2.04
CA GLN A 986 58.40 0.59 -3.30
C GLN A 986 57.99 -0.88 -3.09
N VAL A 987 57.81 -1.32 -1.83
CA VAL A 987 57.61 -2.74 -1.47
C VAL A 987 56.18 -3.08 -1.06
N THR A 988 55.53 -2.22 -0.25
CA THR A 988 54.13 -2.31 0.16
C THR A 988 53.69 -0.97 0.76
N ASP A 989 52.41 -0.63 0.57
CA ASP A 989 51.76 0.55 1.18
C ASP A 989 51.18 0.23 2.57
N ALA A 990 50.50 1.21 3.18
CA ALA A 990 49.68 1.05 4.39
C ALA A 990 48.37 0.28 4.12
N LYS A 991 48.52 -0.94 3.57
CA LYS A 991 47.41 -1.80 3.13
C LYS A 991 46.50 -2.18 4.30
N THR A 992 47.04 -2.54 5.47
CA THR A 992 46.18 -2.90 6.61
C THR A 992 45.47 -1.65 7.12
N LEU A 993 46.09 -0.48 7.17
CA LEU A 993 45.39 0.74 7.61
C LEU A 993 44.30 1.17 6.63
N ASN A 994 44.55 1.21 5.32
CA ASN A 994 43.50 1.51 4.33
C ASN A 994 42.40 0.45 4.34
N ALA A 995 42.76 -0.84 4.43
CA ALA A 995 41.80 -1.93 4.57
C ALA A 995 41.10 -1.91 5.94
N THR A 996 41.68 -1.33 6.98
CA THR A 996 41.09 -1.34 8.34
C THR A 996 40.31 -0.07 8.65
N ILE A 997 40.60 1.10 8.10
CA ILE A 997 39.56 2.15 8.05
C ILE A 997 38.38 1.69 7.17
N ALA A 998 38.60 0.80 6.20
CA ALA A 998 37.56 0.18 5.37
C ALA A 998 36.90 -1.10 5.96
N THR A 999 37.38 -1.65 7.09
CA THR A 999 36.81 -2.87 7.72
C THR A 999 36.57 -2.76 9.23
N ASP A 1000 37.33 -1.92 9.94
CA ASP A 1000 37.05 -1.46 11.30
C ASP A 1000 36.46 -0.03 11.26
N PRO A 1001 35.14 0.10 11.46
CA PRO A 1001 34.48 1.39 11.49
C PRO A 1001 34.88 2.23 12.71
N GLN A 1002 35.29 1.63 13.83
CA GLN A 1002 35.65 2.36 15.04
C GLN A 1002 36.95 3.15 14.84
N CYS A 1003 37.95 2.54 14.18
CA CYS A 1003 39.19 3.23 13.80
C CYS A 1003 38.91 4.48 12.94
N PHE A 1004 38.05 4.36 11.92
CA PHE A 1004 37.61 5.51 11.12
C PHE A 1004 36.96 6.59 12.01
N CYS A 1005 36.08 6.19 12.93
CA CYS A 1005 35.38 7.13 13.81
C CYS A 1005 36.33 7.89 14.75
N GLU A 1006 37.34 7.21 15.31
CA GLU A 1006 38.33 7.84 16.18
C GLU A 1006 39.24 8.82 15.44
N ILE A 1007 39.54 8.56 14.17
CA ILE A 1007 40.25 9.51 13.30
C ILE A 1007 39.37 10.74 13.05
N ILE A 1008 38.09 10.57 12.70
CA ILE A 1008 37.16 11.68 12.45
C ILE A 1008 37.04 12.60 13.68
N ARG A 1009 36.81 12.05 14.88
CA ARG A 1009 36.68 12.83 16.14
C ARG A 1009 37.93 13.61 16.54
N LYS A 1010 39.12 13.18 16.09
CA LYS A 1010 40.40 13.85 16.42
C LYS A 1010 40.80 14.92 15.39
N VAL A 1011 40.15 14.96 14.23
CA VAL A 1011 40.48 15.88 13.12
C VAL A 1011 39.40 16.93 12.91
N PHE A 1012 38.14 16.56 13.10
CA PHE A 1012 36.99 17.44 12.92
C PHE A 1012 36.38 17.80 14.28
N ARG A 1013 35.72 18.96 14.36
CA ARG A 1013 35.01 19.42 15.55
C ARG A 1013 33.61 18.79 15.64
N SER A 1014 33.09 18.70 16.86
CA SER A 1014 31.72 18.24 17.09
C SER A 1014 30.69 19.30 16.65
N ASP A 1015 29.55 18.85 16.11
CA ASP A 1015 28.37 19.69 15.88
C ASP A 1015 27.71 20.19 17.19
N ARG A 1016 28.17 19.69 18.34
CA ARG A 1016 27.72 20.09 19.69
C ARG A 1016 28.61 21.11 20.38
N GLU A 1017 29.77 21.45 19.80
CA GLU A 1017 30.66 22.50 20.32
C GLU A 1017 30.10 23.89 20.01
N MET A 1018 30.11 24.80 21.00
CA MET A 1018 29.61 26.16 20.80
C MET A 1018 30.63 27.01 20.03
N LYS A 1019 30.16 27.79 19.06
CA LYS A 1019 30.99 28.51 18.08
C LYS A 1019 32.00 29.52 18.65
N ASP A 1020 31.85 29.93 19.90
CA ASP A 1020 32.68 30.96 20.56
C ASP A 1020 33.79 30.40 21.48
N GLU A 1021 34.01 29.08 21.52
CA GLU A 1021 35.11 28.51 22.32
C GLU A 1021 36.49 28.78 21.69
N GLN A 1022 37.34 29.50 22.43
CA GLN A 1022 38.73 29.75 22.06
C GLN A 1022 39.59 28.51 22.38
N HIS A 1023 39.73 27.61 21.41
CA HIS A 1023 40.62 26.47 21.53
C HIS A 1023 42.10 26.92 21.51
N PRO A 1024 42.98 26.29 22.31
CA PRO A 1024 44.42 26.54 22.27
C PRO A 1024 45.01 26.14 20.91
N GLU A 1025 46.18 26.69 20.55
CA GLU A 1025 46.94 26.19 19.40
C GLU A 1025 47.29 24.70 19.60
N PRO A 1026 47.11 23.84 18.58
CA PRO A 1026 47.40 22.42 18.70
C PRO A 1026 48.90 22.20 18.96
N THR A 1027 49.20 21.24 19.82
CA THR A 1027 50.57 20.79 20.17
C THR A 1027 51.29 20.17 18.96
N GLU A 1028 52.61 19.98 19.05
CA GLU A 1028 53.36 19.29 17.98
C GLU A 1028 52.87 17.84 17.76
N GLU A 1029 52.47 17.14 18.82
CA GLU A 1029 51.89 15.80 18.74
C GLU A 1029 50.53 15.80 18.01
N GLU A 1030 49.65 16.76 18.31
CA GLU A 1030 48.36 16.92 17.63
C GLU A 1030 48.53 17.37 16.17
N ARG A 1031 49.51 18.23 15.87
CA ARG A 1031 49.86 18.62 14.49
C ARG A 1031 50.38 17.41 13.69
N ALA A 1032 51.25 16.59 14.30
CA ALA A 1032 51.77 15.38 13.67
C ALA A 1032 50.66 14.33 13.42
N PHE A 1033 49.78 14.13 14.40
CA PHE A 1033 48.59 13.28 14.27
C PHE A 1033 47.68 13.78 13.15
N GLY A 1034 47.32 15.06 13.17
CA GLY A 1034 46.42 15.68 12.18
C GLY A 1034 46.97 15.62 10.75
N GLN A 1035 48.29 15.79 10.57
CA GLN A 1035 48.91 15.60 9.25
C GLN A 1035 48.86 14.15 8.77
N ASN A 1036 49.15 13.16 9.63
CA ASN A 1036 49.04 11.74 9.26
C ASN A 1036 47.60 11.34 8.96
N ALA A 1037 46.64 11.83 9.75
CA ALA A 1037 45.22 11.60 9.54
C ALA A 1037 44.69 12.24 8.24
N TYR A 1038 45.14 13.46 7.90
CA TYR A 1038 44.80 14.08 6.61
C TYR A 1038 45.39 13.31 5.43
N ARG A 1039 46.66 12.88 5.50
CA ARG A 1039 47.29 12.03 4.47
C ARG A 1039 46.49 10.74 4.27
N LEU A 1040 46.12 10.08 5.37
CA LEU A 1040 45.33 8.85 5.35
C LEU A 1040 43.95 9.07 4.71
N LEU A 1041 43.19 10.07 5.15
CA LEU A 1041 41.83 10.31 4.63
C LEU A 1041 41.80 10.82 3.18
N HIS A 1042 42.75 11.67 2.76
CA HIS A 1042 42.81 12.16 1.38
C HIS A 1042 43.39 11.12 0.40
N GLY A 1043 44.26 10.22 0.88
CA GLY A 1043 44.79 9.09 0.10
C GLY A 1043 43.86 7.87 0.06
N TRP A 1044 42.72 7.91 0.76
CA TRP A 1044 41.85 6.74 0.92
C TRP A 1044 40.95 6.52 -0.31
N SER A 1045 41.14 5.37 -0.97
CA SER A 1045 40.40 4.96 -2.17
C SER A 1045 39.73 3.58 -2.04
N THR A 1046 39.93 2.89 -0.91
CA THR A 1046 39.39 1.54 -0.67
C THR A 1046 37.98 1.65 -0.09
N VAL A 1047 36.96 1.38 -0.92
CA VAL A 1047 35.56 1.38 -0.48
C VAL A 1047 35.37 0.38 0.69
N PRO A 1048 34.70 0.76 1.79
CA PRO A 1048 34.41 -0.16 2.89
C PRO A 1048 33.71 -1.44 2.44
N GLY A 1049 34.02 -2.55 3.11
CA GLY A 1049 33.48 -3.88 2.74
C GLY A 1049 34.01 -4.46 1.42
N THR A 1050 35.03 -3.87 0.79
CA THR A 1050 35.73 -4.50 -0.35
C THR A 1050 36.48 -5.77 0.08
N ASP A 1051 36.28 -6.87 -0.64
CA ASP A 1051 36.97 -8.13 -0.43
C ASP A 1051 38.33 -8.21 -1.15
N ALA A 1052 39.05 -9.32 -0.95
CA ALA A 1052 40.37 -9.54 -1.55
C ALA A 1052 40.36 -9.67 -3.10
N SER A 1053 39.20 -9.75 -3.73
CA SER A 1053 39.03 -9.77 -5.19
C SER A 1053 38.69 -8.39 -5.79
N GLY A 1054 38.50 -7.37 -4.95
CA GLY A 1054 38.09 -6.02 -5.37
C GLY A 1054 36.57 -5.87 -5.55
N ILE A 1055 35.79 -6.84 -5.06
CA ILE A 1055 34.33 -6.82 -5.08
C ILE A 1055 33.81 -6.32 -3.73
N VAL A 1056 32.81 -5.44 -3.74
CA VAL A 1056 32.24 -4.88 -2.50
C VAL A 1056 31.16 -5.83 -1.96
N SER A 1057 31.38 -6.39 -0.77
CA SER A 1057 30.41 -7.19 -0.04
C SER A 1057 29.33 -6.28 0.56
N ALA A 1058 28.07 -6.46 0.14
CA ALA A 1058 26.95 -5.65 0.62
C ALA A 1058 26.74 -5.75 2.15
N GLU A 1059 26.88 -6.96 2.71
CA GLU A 1059 26.76 -7.20 4.16
C GLU A 1059 27.88 -6.50 4.93
N SER A 1060 29.13 -6.66 4.48
CA SER A 1060 30.30 -6.06 5.13
C SER A 1060 30.27 -4.53 5.10
N LEU A 1061 29.90 -3.95 3.95
CA LEU A 1061 29.72 -2.50 3.79
C LEU A 1061 28.58 -1.97 4.68
N THR A 1062 27.45 -2.68 4.74
CA THR A 1062 26.29 -2.28 5.57
C THR A 1062 26.64 -2.28 7.05
N SER A 1063 27.27 -3.36 7.53
CA SER A 1063 27.73 -3.49 8.92
C SER A 1063 28.72 -2.39 9.32
N TRP A 1064 29.68 -2.08 8.43
CA TRP A 1064 30.63 -0.98 8.64
C TRP A 1064 29.90 0.37 8.78
N ILE A 1065 28.97 0.68 7.88
CA ILE A 1065 28.21 1.94 7.88
C ILE A 1065 27.37 2.10 9.16
N ASP A 1066 26.66 1.07 9.61
CA ASP A 1066 25.81 1.18 10.81
C ASP A 1066 26.63 1.32 12.10
N ALA A 1067 27.81 0.70 12.18
CA ALA A 1067 28.74 0.91 13.28
C ALA A 1067 29.35 2.34 13.28
N VAL A 1068 29.68 2.90 12.10
CA VAL A 1068 30.06 4.32 11.99
C VAL A 1068 28.94 5.23 12.48
N LYS A 1069 27.69 4.92 12.11
CA LYS A 1069 26.52 5.69 12.54
C LYS A 1069 26.33 5.71 14.05
N GLY A 1070 26.37 4.56 14.71
CA GLY A 1070 26.26 4.47 16.16
C GLY A 1070 27.38 5.27 16.85
N SER A 1071 28.62 5.01 16.45
CA SER A 1071 29.81 5.61 17.06
C SER A 1071 29.85 7.15 16.89
N LEU A 1072 29.67 7.68 15.67
CA LEU A 1072 29.74 9.13 15.44
C LEU A 1072 28.47 9.90 15.84
N GLY A 1073 27.31 9.23 15.87
CA GLY A 1073 26.05 9.78 16.35
C GLY A 1073 26.12 10.18 17.82
N GLU A 1074 26.75 9.37 18.67
CA GLU A 1074 26.94 9.69 20.08
C GLU A 1074 27.88 10.88 20.29
N SER A 1075 28.89 11.08 19.43
CA SER A 1075 29.89 12.15 19.58
C SER A 1075 29.57 13.46 18.84
N GLY A 1076 28.46 13.55 18.10
CA GLY A 1076 28.14 14.76 17.31
C GLY A 1076 29.08 14.96 16.11
N HIS A 1077 29.50 13.87 15.47
CA HIS A 1077 30.41 13.90 14.31
C HIS A 1077 29.81 13.16 13.10
N LEU A 1078 28.53 12.82 13.17
CA LEU A 1078 27.87 11.90 12.24
C LEU A 1078 27.83 12.45 10.81
N ALA A 1079 27.46 13.72 10.66
CA ALA A 1079 27.33 14.36 9.35
C ALA A 1079 28.68 14.38 8.61
N VAL A 1080 29.74 14.88 9.26
CA VAL A 1080 31.08 14.95 8.66
C VAL A 1080 31.69 13.56 8.40
N GLY A 1081 31.42 12.58 9.26
CA GLY A 1081 31.86 11.20 9.07
C GLY A 1081 31.19 10.51 7.87
N LEU A 1082 29.86 10.61 7.75
CA LEU A 1082 29.14 10.08 6.59
C LEU A 1082 29.54 10.81 5.31
N HIS A 1083 29.69 12.14 5.35
CA HIS A 1083 30.19 12.91 4.21
C HIS A 1083 31.57 12.42 3.74
N LYS A 1084 32.51 12.21 4.67
CA LYS A 1084 33.86 11.70 4.34
C LYS A 1084 33.86 10.25 3.85
N ALA A 1085 32.99 9.39 4.37
CA ALA A 1085 32.81 8.05 3.82
C ALA A 1085 32.23 8.07 2.40
N GLY A 1086 31.30 9.00 2.13
CA GLY A 1086 30.62 9.13 0.83
C GLY A 1086 31.55 9.57 -0.29
N GLU A 1087 32.56 10.39 0.01
CA GLU A 1087 33.57 10.83 -0.96
C GLU A 1087 34.31 9.65 -1.62
N VAL A 1088 34.57 8.57 -0.86
CA VAL A 1088 35.29 7.38 -1.34
C VAL A 1088 34.49 6.55 -2.34
N PHE A 1089 33.15 6.64 -2.32
CA PHE A 1089 32.29 5.79 -3.13
C PHE A 1089 32.37 6.10 -4.64
N ILE A 1090 33.05 7.17 -5.04
CA ILE A 1090 33.43 7.41 -6.44
C ILE A 1090 34.43 6.37 -6.98
N HIS A 1091 35.17 5.69 -6.10
CA HIS A 1091 36.08 4.59 -6.44
C HIS A 1091 35.39 3.22 -6.50
N ALA A 1092 34.06 3.16 -6.37
CA ALA A 1092 33.31 1.92 -6.47
C ALA A 1092 33.47 1.27 -7.86
N THR A 1093 33.74 -0.04 -7.86
CA THR A 1093 33.80 -0.84 -9.07
C THR A 1093 32.41 -0.96 -9.73
N PRO A 1094 32.33 -1.01 -11.08
CA PRO A 1094 31.06 -1.25 -11.79
C PRO A 1094 30.41 -2.58 -11.42
N GLY A 1095 29.08 -2.66 -11.59
CA GLY A 1095 28.31 -3.88 -11.47
C GLY A 1095 28.60 -4.86 -12.62
N THR A 1096 28.48 -6.17 -12.35
CA THR A 1096 28.66 -7.24 -13.33
C THR A 1096 27.56 -7.28 -14.41
N ASP A 1097 26.44 -6.59 -14.16
CA ASP A 1097 25.27 -6.43 -15.03
C ASP A 1097 25.40 -5.24 -15.99
N GLY A 1098 26.46 -4.42 -15.86
CA GLY A 1098 26.65 -3.18 -16.60
C GLY A 1098 26.18 -1.92 -15.86
N LEU A 1099 25.70 -2.03 -14.62
CA LEU A 1099 25.47 -0.85 -13.77
C LEU A 1099 26.80 -0.14 -13.51
N PHE A 1100 26.82 1.19 -13.53
CA PHE A 1100 28.07 1.97 -13.45
C PHE A 1100 28.79 1.86 -12.10
N MET A 1101 28.11 1.33 -11.07
CA MET A 1101 28.66 0.98 -9.75
C MET A 1101 28.02 -0.32 -9.26
N SER A 1102 28.68 -1.02 -8.33
CA SER A 1102 28.17 -2.25 -7.75
C SER A 1102 26.86 -2.06 -6.96
N HIS A 1103 25.99 -3.07 -7.00
CA HIS A 1103 24.73 -3.11 -6.27
C HIS A 1103 24.89 -2.93 -4.74
N ALA A 1104 26.03 -3.35 -4.17
CA ALA A 1104 26.35 -3.13 -2.76
C ALA A 1104 26.44 -1.64 -2.40
N VAL A 1105 27.22 -0.88 -3.19
CA VAL A 1105 27.40 0.57 -2.99
C VAL A 1105 26.12 1.33 -3.32
N ALA A 1106 25.46 0.98 -4.43
CA ALA A 1106 24.18 1.58 -4.81
C ALA A 1106 23.09 1.35 -3.74
N GLY A 1107 23.04 0.15 -3.15
CA GLY A 1107 22.12 -0.18 -2.05
C GLY A 1107 22.32 0.68 -0.81
N VAL A 1108 23.58 0.87 -0.37
CA VAL A 1108 23.88 1.74 0.78
C VAL A 1108 23.59 3.21 0.46
N LEU A 1109 23.97 3.71 -0.71
CA LEU A 1109 23.61 5.06 -1.15
C LEU A 1109 22.09 5.26 -1.29
N ASN A 1110 21.31 4.19 -1.47
CA ASN A 1110 19.86 4.24 -1.57
C ASN A 1110 19.12 4.20 -0.21
N ARG A 1111 19.80 3.88 0.91
CA ARG A 1111 19.15 3.79 2.22
C ARG A 1111 18.52 5.13 2.65
N GLU A 1112 17.38 5.05 3.34
CA GLU A 1112 16.56 6.21 3.72
C GLU A 1112 17.35 7.25 4.55
N ASP A 1113 18.29 6.80 5.38
CA ASP A 1113 19.06 7.57 6.37
C ASP A 1113 20.40 8.16 5.87
N MET A 1114 20.71 8.04 4.58
CA MET A 1114 22.05 8.30 4.03
C MET A 1114 22.22 9.64 3.26
N ASP A 1115 21.53 10.70 3.66
CA ASP A 1115 21.58 11.99 2.95
C ASP A 1115 22.96 12.68 3.00
N GLU A 1116 23.71 12.56 4.09
CA GLU A 1116 25.08 13.09 4.21
C GLU A 1116 26.08 12.27 3.37
N LEU A 1117 25.90 10.94 3.31
CA LEU A 1117 26.70 10.03 2.50
C LEU A 1117 26.51 10.31 1.00
N ARG A 1118 25.25 10.55 0.57
CA ARG A 1118 24.92 10.97 -0.79
C ARG A 1118 25.54 12.33 -1.15
N ARG A 1119 25.53 13.30 -0.22
CA ARG A 1119 26.20 14.60 -0.41
C ARG A 1119 27.72 14.50 -0.54
N GLY A 1120 28.36 13.65 0.27
CA GLY A 1120 29.79 13.37 0.13
C GLY A 1120 30.15 12.79 -1.25
N TYR A 1121 29.32 11.86 -1.74
CA TYR A 1121 29.46 11.29 -3.10
C TYR A 1121 29.25 12.34 -4.19
N GLU A 1122 28.20 13.18 -4.08
CA GLU A 1122 27.91 14.29 -5.00
C GLU A 1122 29.08 15.29 -5.06
N LEU A 1123 29.65 15.67 -3.92
CA LEU A 1123 30.84 16.53 -3.88
C LEU A 1123 32.08 15.89 -4.52
N ALA A 1124 32.34 14.60 -4.24
CA ALA A 1124 33.44 13.89 -4.87
C ALA A 1124 33.27 13.80 -6.40
N VAL A 1125 32.03 13.64 -6.89
CA VAL A 1125 31.73 13.69 -8.32
C VAL A 1125 32.13 15.04 -8.93
N TYR A 1126 31.79 16.17 -8.32
CA TYR A 1126 32.24 17.48 -8.82
C TYR A 1126 33.76 17.65 -8.73
N ASN A 1127 34.38 17.29 -7.61
CA ASN A 1127 35.82 17.43 -7.40
C ASN A 1127 36.64 16.57 -8.38
N SER A 1128 36.13 15.39 -8.77
CA SER A 1128 36.80 14.47 -9.70
C SER A 1128 37.04 15.06 -11.09
N ARG A 1129 36.27 16.09 -11.49
CA ARG A 1129 36.43 16.82 -12.76
C ARG A 1129 37.75 17.60 -12.84
N GLY A 1130 38.27 18.08 -11.70
CA GLY A 1130 39.47 18.91 -11.64
C GLY A 1130 39.38 20.23 -12.43
N ALA A 1131 40.56 20.83 -12.67
CA ALA A 1131 40.67 22.04 -13.48
C ALA A 1131 40.43 21.72 -14.97
N HIS A 1132 39.49 22.44 -15.60
CA HIS A 1132 39.11 22.27 -17.00
C HIS A 1132 38.98 23.63 -17.69
N MET A 1133 39.06 23.64 -19.02
CA MET A 1133 38.79 24.84 -19.83
C MET A 1133 37.28 24.95 -20.09
N VAL A 1134 36.76 26.18 -20.06
CA VAL A 1134 35.34 26.48 -20.35
C VAL A 1134 35.13 26.50 -21.87
N ASP A 1135 34.22 25.68 -22.36
CA ASP A 1135 33.75 25.69 -23.75
C ASP A 1135 32.52 26.62 -23.87
N PRO A 1136 32.58 27.73 -24.63
CA PRO A 1136 31.46 28.68 -24.78
C PRO A 1136 30.13 28.08 -25.26
N THR A 1137 30.14 26.88 -25.84
CA THR A 1137 28.92 26.18 -26.31
C THR A 1137 28.19 25.40 -25.22
N GLY A 1138 28.84 25.21 -24.05
CA GLY A 1138 28.36 24.36 -22.96
C GLY A 1138 28.27 22.87 -23.31
N ALA A 1139 28.94 22.42 -24.38
CA ALA A 1139 28.89 21.03 -24.84
C ALA A 1139 29.42 20.01 -23.81
N PRO A 1140 30.54 20.23 -23.09
CA PRO A 1140 31.03 19.31 -22.07
C PRO A 1140 30.04 19.13 -20.91
N GLU A 1141 29.45 20.22 -20.44
CA GLU A 1141 28.42 20.24 -19.40
C GLU A 1141 27.16 19.48 -19.84
N LYS A 1142 26.67 19.71 -21.06
CA LYS A 1142 25.53 18.97 -21.64
C LYS A 1142 25.81 17.46 -21.73
N GLN A 1143 27.04 17.07 -22.08
CA GLN A 1143 27.44 15.66 -22.12
C GLN A 1143 27.47 15.03 -20.70
N LEU A 1144 27.96 15.77 -19.69
CA LEU A 1144 27.93 15.32 -18.30
C LEU A 1144 26.49 15.20 -17.79
N ALA A 1145 25.63 16.20 -18.06
CA ALA A 1145 24.22 16.16 -17.71
C ALA A 1145 23.51 14.93 -18.32
N ALA A 1146 23.70 14.68 -19.63
CA ALA A 1146 23.15 13.49 -20.29
C ALA A 1146 23.68 12.18 -19.66
N THR A 1147 24.97 12.13 -19.33
CA THR A 1147 25.60 10.96 -18.69
C THR A 1147 25.00 10.68 -17.30
N TYR A 1148 24.83 11.71 -16.47
CA TYR A 1148 24.26 11.55 -15.13
C TYR A 1148 22.75 11.26 -15.16
N SER A 1149 22.00 11.82 -16.11
CA SER A 1149 20.60 11.45 -16.36
C SER A 1149 20.45 9.97 -16.79
N GLN A 1150 21.32 9.48 -17.67
CA GLN A 1150 21.33 8.06 -18.05
C GLN A 1150 21.65 7.16 -16.86
N ARG A 1151 22.66 7.53 -16.05
CA ARG A 1151 23.04 6.83 -14.82
C ARG A 1151 21.91 6.82 -13.79
N ALA A 1152 21.19 7.93 -13.62
CA ALA A 1152 20.04 8.05 -12.74
C ALA A 1152 18.93 7.07 -13.13
N ASN A 1153 18.59 7.01 -14.41
CA ASN A 1153 17.57 6.08 -14.91
C ASN A 1153 18.01 4.61 -14.77
N ALA A 1154 19.29 4.31 -14.98
CA ALA A 1154 19.83 2.96 -14.77
C ALA A 1154 19.72 2.50 -13.31
N VAL A 1155 20.14 3.33 -12.33
CA VAL A 1155 20.05 2.95 -10.91
C VAL A 1155 18.61 2.91 -10.41
N GLU A 1156 17.72 3.78 -10.89
CA GLU A 1156 16.29 3.73 -10.53
C GLU A 1156 15.63 2.45 -11.05
N ASN A 1157 15.94 2.05 -12.28
CA ASN A 1157 15.44 0.80 -12.86
C ASN A 1157 15.99 -0.45 -12.15
N ALA A 1158 17.14 -0.32 -11.47
CA ALA A 1158 17.69 -1.32 -10.55
C ALA A 1158 17.12 -1.24 -9.11
N GLY A 1159 16.17 -0.34 -8.83
CA GLY A 1159 15.49 -0.16 -7.54
C GLY A 1159 16.05 0.97 -6.65
N TYR A 1160 17.16 1.60 -7.04
CA TYR A 1160 17.89 2.59 -6.24
C TYR A 1160 17.37 4.03 -6.42
N HIS A 1161 16.08 4.24 -6.18
CA HIS A 1161 15.38 5.50 -6.43
C HIS A 1161 15.96 6.72 -5.67
N ARG A 1162 16.44 6.58 -4.43
CA ARG A 1162 17.03 7.71 -3.67
C ARG A 1162 18.38 8.14 -4.24
N LEU A 1163 19.19 7.18 -4.73
CA LEU A 1163 20.41 7.48 -5.47
C LEU A 1163 20.08 8.13 -6.83
N ALA A 1164 19.03 7.67 -7.51
CA ALA A 1164 18.58 8.28 -8.77
C ALA A 1164 18.26 9.78 -8.62
N VAL A 1165 17.64 10.19 -7.51
CA VAL A 1165 17.38 11.61 -7.19
C VAL A 1165 18.69 12.41 -7.08
N THR A 1166 19.72 11.89 -6.40
CA THR A 1166 21.04 12.55 -6.34
C THR A 1166 21.71 12.63 -7.71
N LEU A 1167 21.63 11.58 -8.53
CA LEU A 1167 22.21 11.61 -9.88
C LEU A 1167 21.46 12.57 -10.81
N ARG A 1168 20.14 12.77 -10.63
CA ARG A 1168 19.37 13.83 -11.30
C ARG A 1168 19.79 15.23 -10.83
N SER A 1169 19.96 15.45 -9.53
CA SER A 1169 20.51 16.71 -8.98
C SER A 1169 21.83 17.09 -9.65
N ILE A 1170 22.75 16.12 -9.79
CA ILE A 1170 24.02 16.30 -10.48
C ILE A 1170 23.81 16.67 -11.96
N ALA A 1171 22.91 15.99 -12.65
CA ALA A 1171 22.58 16.29 -14.05
C ALA A 1171 21.97 17.70 -14.22
N ASP A 1172 21.01 18.08 -13.38
CA ASP A 1172 20.34 19.37 -13.38
C ASP A 1172 21.32 20.52 -13.05
N SER A 1173 22.31 20.27 -12.20
CA SER A 1173 23.42 21.20 -11.97
C SER A 1173 24.28 21.39 -13.22
N TYR A 1174 24.66 20.31 -13.90
CA TYR A 1174 25.42 20.41 -15.14
C TYR A 1174 24.62 21.10 -16.27
N THR A 1175 23.31 20.87 -16.36
CA THR A 1175 22.43 21.61 -17.28
C THR A 1175 22.49 23.12 -17.02
N ARG A 1176 22.30 23.55 -15.76
CA ARG A 1176 22.39 24.97 -15.37
C ARG A 1176 23.78 25.56 -15.57
N ASP A 1177 24.84 24.80 -15.33
CA ASP A 1177 26.21 25.23 -15.64
C ASP A 1177 26.40 25.46 -17.14
N ALA A 1178 25.87 24.57 -18.00
CA ALA A 1178 25.89 24.73 -19.45
C ALA A 1178 25.16 26.01 -19.90
N GLU A 1179 23.95 26.24 -19.40
CA GLU A 1179 23.15 27.43 -19.73
C GLU A 1179 23.83 28.72 -19.26
N ARG A 1180 24.40 28.73 -18.05
CA ARG A 1180 25.17 29.86 -17.51
C ARG A 1180 26.44 30.14 -18.33
N ILE A 1181 27.11 29.10 -18.84
CA ILE A 1181 28.28 29.25 -19.72
C ILE A 1181 27.87 29.85 -21.06
N ILE A 1182 26.79 29.35 -21.68
CA ILE A 1182 26.27 29.86 -22.95
C ILE A 1182 25.82 31.32 -22.80
N ALA A 1183 25.09 31.66 -21.74
CA ALA A 1183 24.65 33.04 -21.49
C ALA A 1183 25.80 34.02 -21.21
N ARG A 1184 26.96 33.54 -20.73
CA ARG A 1184 28.11 34.38 -20.36
C ARG A 1184 29.20 34.48 -21.43
N TYR A 1185 29.35 33.44 -22.25
CA TYR A 1185 30.46 33.31 -23.22
C TYR A 1185 30.00 32.97 -24.64
N GLY A 1186 28.73 32.59 -24.82
CA GLY A 1186 28.16 32.31 -26.14
C GLY A 1186 28.25 33.55 -27.03
N ILE A 1187 28.86 33.38 -28.20
CA ILE A 1187 28.95 34.44 -29.20
C ILE A 1187 27.64 34.45 -29.98
N GLU A 1188 26.90 35.55 -29.94
CA GLU A 1188 25.87 35.86 -30.93
C GLU A 1188 26.54 35.91 -32.30
N ARG A 1189 26.32 34.87 -33.12
CA ARG A 1189 26.66 34.89 -34.55
C ARG A 1189 25.59 35.65 -35.32
N ASP A 1190 25.56 36.96 -35.11
CA ASP A 1190 24.92 37.87 -36.06
C ASP A 1190 25.87 38.08 -37.26
N ASP A 1191 25.34 37.80 -38.44
CA ASP A 1191 25.77 38.20 -39.79
C ASP A 1191 27.21 38.72 -39.98
N ALA A 1192 28.11 37.79 -40.36
CA ALA A 1192 29.42 38.12 -40.91
C ALA A 1192 29.86 37.11 -41.99
N ASP A 1193 29.10 37.03 -43.09
CA ASP A 1193 29.59 36.54 -44.39
C ASP A 1193 29.06 37.47 -45.51
N THR A 1194 29.82 38.54 -45.76
CA THR A 1194 29.82 39.37 -46.98
C THR A 1194 31.21 39.41 -47.57
#